data_AF-A0A2U3LG62-F1
#
_entry.id   AF-A0A2U3LG62-F1
#
_cell.length_a   1.000
_cell.length_b   1.000
_cell.length_c   1.000
_cell.angle_alpha   90.00
_cell.angle_beta   90.00
_cell.angle_gamma   90.00
#
_symmetry.space_group_name_H-M   'P 1'
#
loop_
_entity.id
_entity.type
_entity.pdbx_description
1 polymer ?
#
loop_
_entity_poly.entity_id
_entity_poly.type
_entity_poly.pdbx_seq_one_letter_code
_entity_poly.pdbx_strand_id
1 'polypeptide(L)'
;MERQKAISLSGFENGHRIESRILEERIQQAIEDGYRVLEIEAFGQHGIGGRLWKAGSDRLHIKISGAPGQRVGSLGFPNTLIEVLGPCSDDVGWLNGGADIVVHGHATNGVANGMAQGKVYVAGNIGARGMTMTKHNPRFAPPELWVLGSAGDYFAEFMAGGIAVVCGHVPQDPANVLGFRPCVGMVGGRIYFRGPHKGYSKGDAKLISIADRDWAWLADNLETYLAAIGRMDLYPEIANREQWQVLQARGPHEKYSKPRRSIESFHKDVWDSELGRGGLIGDLVDFDRSQVPLITTGFLRRYVPVWENKKFAAPCEASCPTGIPVHERWRLIREGRVDEAVDLALAYTPFPASVCGYLCPNLCMQGCTRQTERMIPVDITQLGKASIRAKLPELPPLTGKRIAVIGGGPSGISAAWQLRRQGHEAIVYDMRPELGGKISAMIPRSRIPDEVIEAEVARVKGVLPHVNLHQRLEKSDIEELREEFDFIVIASGTQKPRVLPIPGKEKLIPALNFLLMCKAGQAKVGKRVLIIGAGNVGCDAAAEAHRFGAEEILLIDIQEPLSFGKERKEAEAVGAKFRWPCFSKAVTDEGLELTTGEIIPADTIIISVGDVPELDFLPENIETERGFIKVNEHYQTSDPKFFAIGDTVKLGLLTDAIGAGRKAAQRIGEILSGKSLTPAGPRSKIDYARVKLEYFDPRLAGFDGIESCASQCSSCGTCRDCGICATICPESAISRQVLLNGNGFEMVVDPEKCIGCGFCAGACPCGVWDLVANESFD
;
A
#
# COMPACT_ATOMS: atom_id res chain seq x y z
N MET A 1 10.51 -42.47 -11.73
CA MET A 1 10.66 -41.64 -12.93
C MET A 1 9.91 -42.32 -14.06
N GLU A 2 8.65 -41.95 -14.28
CA GLU A 2 7.96 -42.32 -15.53
C GLU A 2 8.76 -41.71 -16.69
N ARG A 3 9.07 -42.52 -17.72
CA ARG A 3 9.67 -42.00 -18.95
C ARG A 3 8.72 -40.95 -19.52
N GLN A 4 9.13 -39.68 -19.53
CA GLN A 4 8.36 -38.63 -20.19
C GLN A 4 8.13 -39.06 -21.65
N LYS A 5 6.87 -39.08 -22.09
CA LYS A 5 6.52 -39.43 -23.46
C LYS A 5 7.12 -38.37 -24.40
N ALA A 6 8.02 -38.82 -25.27
CA ALA A 6 8.62 -38.01 -26.32
C ALA A 6 8.01 -38.36 -27.68
N ILE A 7 7.88 -37.38 -28.57
CA ILE A 7 7.40 -37.56 -29.94
C ILE A 7 8.25 -36.77 -30.92
N SER A 8 8.50 -37.34 -32.10
CA SER A 8 9.21 -36.69 -33.18
C SER A 8 8.22 -36.25 -34.28
N LEU A 9 8.31 -34.99 -34.70
CA LEU A 9 7.48 -34.38 -35.74
C LEU A 9 8.40 -33.83 -36.84
N SER A 10 8.12 -34.13 -38.11
CA SER A 10 8.87 -33.55 -39.23
C SER A 10 8.03 -32.51 -39.96
N GLY A 11 8.68 -31.40 -40.33
CA GLY A 11 8.17 -30.38 -41.23
C GLY A 11 8.23 -30.77 -42.70
N PHE A 12 8.62 -32.01 -43.02
CA PHE A 12 8.76 -32.52 -44.38
C PHE A 12 8.09 -33.88 -44.50
N GLU A 13 7.23 -34.04 -45.51
CA GLU A 13 6.44 -35.24 -45.70
C GLU A 13 6.22 -35.48 -47.20
N ASN A 14 6.34 -36.73 -47.66
CA ASN A 14 6.10 -37.13 -49.05
C ASN A 14 6.84 -36.27 -50.10
N GLY A 15 8.07 -35.86 -49.80
CA GLY A 15 8.90 -35.06 -50.73
C GLY A 15 8.59 -33.56 -50.73
N HIS A 16 7.70 -33.08 -49.85
CA HIS A 16 7.30 -31.67 -49.78
C HIS A 16 7.37 -31.12 -48.34
N ARG A 17 7.71 -29.84 -48.23
CA ARG A 17 7.63 -29.08 -46.98
C ARG A 17 6.16 -28.87 -46.59
N ILE A 18 5.76 -29.28 -45.39
CA ILE A 18 4.40 -29.03 -44.88
C ILE A 18 4.21 -27.57 -44.47
N GLU A 19 2.97 -27.09 -44.52
CA GLU A 19 2.61 -25.74 -44.08
C GLU A 19 2.89 -25.51 -42.59
N SER A 20 3.28 -24.29 -42.21
CA SER A 20 3.53 -23.92 -40.80
C SER A 20 2.30 -24.18 -39.91
N ARG A 21 1.09 -23.94 -40.44
CA ARG A 21 -0.18 -24.19 -39.72
C ARG A 21 -0.33 -25.68 -39.37
N ILE A 22 -0.07 -26.57 -40.32
CA ILE A 22 -0.21 -28.01 -40.13
C ILE A 22 0.80 -28.53 -39.11
N LEU A 23 2.05 -28.04 -39.16
CA LEU A 23 3.04 -28.40 -38.14
C LEU A 23 2.62 -27.92 -36.74
N GLU A 24 2.13 -26.68 -36.62
CA GLU A 24 1.62 -26.13 -35.35
C GLU A 24 0.43 -26.93 -34.81
N GLU A 25 -0.55 -27.30 -35.66
CA GLU A 25 -1.68 -28.14 -35.26
C GLU A 25 -1.21 -29.50 -34.72
N ARG A 26 -0.20 -30.12 -35.34
CA ARG A 26 0.40 -31.38 -34.86
C ARG A 26 1.12 -31.22 -33.52
N ILE A 27 1.83 -30.11 -33.32
CA ILE A 27 2.49 -29.77 -32.04
C ILE A 27 1.44 -29.62 -30.93
N GLN A 28 0.36 -28.88 -31.20
CA GLN A 28 -0.73 -28.67 -30.25
C GLN A 28 -1.42 -29.99 -29.89
N GLN A 29 -1.72 -30.82 -30.90
CA GLN A 29 -2.34 -32.13 -30.68
C GLN A 29 -1.44 -33.03 -29.84
N ALA A 30 -0.13 -33.08 -30.12
CA ALA A 30 0.80 -33.85 -29.30
C ALA A 30 0.78 -33.42 -27.82
N ILE A 31 0.63 -32.14 -27.54
CA ILE A 31 0.55 -31.66 -26.15
C ILE A 31 -0.77 -32.07 -25.50
N GLU A 32 -1.88 -32.00 -26.22
CA GLU A 32 -3.18 -32.52 -25.76
C GLU A 32 -3.14 -34.02 -25.49
N ASP A 33 -2.43 -34.78 -26.32
CA ASP A 33 -2.23 -36.22 -26.17
C ASP A 33 -1.28 -36.59 -25.01
N GLY A 34 -0.76 -35.60 -24.29
CA GLY A 34 0.04 -35.77 -23.09
C GLY A 34 1.56 -35.82 -23.32
N TYR A 35 2.05 -35.54 -24.52
CA TYR A 35 3.49 -35.43 -24.77
C TYR A 35 4.03 -34.14 -24.14
N ARG A 36 5.23 -34.22 -23.57
CA ARG A 36 5.91 -33.08 -22.91
C ARG A 36 7.30 -32.81 -23.47
N VAL A 37 7.85 -33.74 -24.23
CA VAL A 37 9.10 -33.59 -24.97
C VAL A 37 8.80 -33.78 -26.45
N LEU A 38 9.07 -32.77 -27.28
CA LEU A 38 8.83 -32.82 -28.72
C LEU A 38 10.14 -32.57 -29.46
N GLU A 39 10.47 -33.43 -30.41
CA GLU A 39 11.60 -33.25 -31.33
C GLU A 39 11.06 -32.87 -32.71
N ILE A 40 11.39 -31.67 -33.18
CA ILE A 40 10.83 -31.07 -34.38
C ILE A 40 11.93 -30.88 -35.41
N GLU A 41 11.80 -31.51 -36.56
CA GLU A 41 12.69 -31.27 -37.70
C GLU A 41 12.09 -30.17 -38.59
N ALA A 42 12.72 -29.00 -38.60
CA ALA A 42 12.22 -27.80 -39.27
C ALA A 42 12.87 -27.56 -40.65
N PHE A 43 12.04 -27.13 -41.59
CA PHE A 43 12.36 -26.80 -42.98
C PHE A 43 11.80 -25.42 -43.35
N GLY A 44 11.99 -24.44 -42.47
CA GLY A 44 11.56 -23.06 -42.65
C GLY A 44 10.14 -22.76 -42.18
N GLN A 45 9.54 -23.60 -41.32
CA GLN A 45 8.23 -23.31 -40.72
C GLN A 45 8.33 -22.17 -39.70
N HIS A 46 7.31 -21.30 -39.71
CA HIS A 46 7.25 -20.12 -38.85
C HIS A 46 6.53 -20.44 -37.54
N GLY A 47 6.86 -19.75 -36.46
CA GLY A 47 6.05 -19.75 -35.24
C GLY A 47 6.22 -20.95 -34.31
N ILE A 48 7.21 -21.82 -34.54
CA ILE A 48 7.33 -23.11 -33.84
C ILE A 48 7.48 -22.91 -32.32
N GLY A 49 6.66 -23.61 -31.55
CA GLY A 49 6.87 -23.86 -30.12
C GLY A 49 6.35 -22.79 -29.14
N GLY A 50 5.80 -21.68 -29.63
CA GLY A 50 5.47 -20.54 -28.78
C GLY A 50 4.09 -20.60 -28.10
N ARG A 51 3.02 -21.03 -28.78
CA ARG A 51 1.63 -20.86 -28.32
C ARG A 51 1.07 -22.05 -27.53
N LEU A 52 1.83 -22.58 -26.59
CA LEU A 52 1.54 -23.90 -25.99
C LEU A 52 0.81 -23.83 -24.64
N TRP A 53 -0.13 -22.89 -24.46
CA TRP A 53 -0.81 -22.63 -23.17
C TRP A 53 -1.65 -23.81 -22.65
N LYS A 54 -2.05 -24.75 -23.53
CA LYS A 54 -2.86 -25.92 -23.17
C LYS A 54 -2.14 -26.87 -22.20
N ALA A 55 -0.82 -26.78 -22.10
CA ALA A 55 -0.03 -27.54 -21.13
C ALA A 55 -0.19 -27.04 -19.68
N GLY A 56 -0.82 -25.88 -19.46
CA GLY A 56 -1.05 -25.35 -18.11
C GLY A 56 0.26 -25.12 -17.35
N SER A 57 0.45 -25.83 -16.24
CA SER A 57 1.65 -25.76 -15.40
C SER A 57 2.73 -26.79 -15.75
N ASP A 58 2.49 -27.66 -16.72
CA ASP A 58 3.44 -28.71 -17.07
C ASP A 58 4.67 -28.14 -17.76
N ARG A 59 5.84 -28.75 -17.48
CA ARG A 59 7.07 -28.39 -18.17
C ARG A 59 7.11 -29.02 -19.55
N LEU A 60 7.38 -28.20 -20.56
CA LEU A 60 7.54 -28.60 -21.95
C LEU A 60 9.00 -28.43 -22.40
N HIS A 61 9.50 -29.37 -23.18
CA HIS A 61 10.79 -29.26 -23.87
C HIS A 61 10.60 -29.50 -25.37
N ILE A 62 10.77 -28.44 -26.15
CA ILE A 62 10.66 -28.45 -27.61
C ILE A 62 12.05 -28.35 -28.20
N LYS A 63 12.57 -29.42 -28.79
CA LYS A 63 13.85 -29.45 -29.49
C LYS A 63 13.62 -29.27 -30.97
N ILE A 64 14.31 -28.32 -31.60
CA ILE A 64 14.16 -28.00 -33.02
C ILE A 64 15.50 -28.25 -33.71
N SER A 65 15.51 -29.19 -34.66
CA SER A 65 16.62 -29.41 -35.59
C SER A 65 16.28 -28.82 -36.97
N GLY A 66 17.29 -28.65 -37.82
CA GLY A 66 17.09 -28.00 -39.12
C GLY A 66 16.95 -26.48 -39.03
N ALA A 67 16.40 -25.86 -40.08
CA ALA A 67 16.31 -24.40 -40.17
C ALA A 67 14.89 -23.94 -39.86
N PRO A 68 14.60 -23.37 -38.68
CA PRO A 68 13.28 -22.78 -38.45
C PRO A 68 13.12 -21.47 -39.23
N GLY A 69 11.88 -21.17 -39.62
CA GLY A 69 11.52 -19.88 -40.21
C GLY A 69 11.35 -18.80 -39.14
N GLN A 70 10.68 -17.70 -39.49
CA GLN A 70 10.52 -16.56 -38.59
C GLN A 70 9.69 -16.93 -37.34
N ARG A 71 9.86 -16.17 -36.25
CA ARG A 71 9.00 -16.17 -35.06
C ARG A 71 9.03 -17.44 -34.20
N VAL A 72 10.15 -18.15 -34.16
CA VAL A 72 10.34 -19.26 -33.19
C VAL A 72 10.06 -18.78 -31.77
N GLY A 73 9.27 -19.54 -31.01
CA GLY A 73 8.90 -19.20 -29.63
C GLY A 73 8.03 -17.95 -29.49
N SER A 74 7.38 -17.51 -30.56
CA SER A 74 6.49 -16.36 -30.50
C SER A 74 5.27 -16.60 -29.61
N LEU A 75 4.93 -15.61 -28.78
CA LEU A 75 3.87 -15.73 -27.77
C LEU A 75 4.14 -16.86 -26.77
N GLY A 76 5.43 -17.13 -26.52
CA GLY A 76 5.93 -18.14 -25.59
C GLY A 76 5.25 -18.09 -24.22
N PHE A 77 4.88 -19.24 -23.69
CA PHE A 77 4.21 -19.38 -22.41
C PHE A 77 5.18 -19.90 -21.32
N PRO A 78 5.01 -19.51 -20.03
CA PRO A 78 5.82 -20.06 -18.93
C PRO A 78 5.90 -21.59 -18.91
N ASN A 79 6.96 -22.12 -18.31
CA ASN A 79 7.28 -23.55 -18.23
C ASN A 79 7.60 -24.23 -19.58
N THR A 80 7.81 -23.46 -20.65
CA THR A 80 8.21 -23.99 -21.95
C THR A 80 9.69 -23.69 -22.21
N LEU A 81 10.48 -24.75 -22.42
CA LEU A 81 11.85 -24.67 -22.94
C LEU A 81 11.84 -24.97 -24.44
N ILE A 82 12.33 -24.04 -25.26
CA ILE A 82 12.47 -24.20 -26.71
C ILE A 82 13.96 -24.17 -27.04
N GLU A 83 14.50 -25.26 -27.56
CA GLU A 83 15.92 -25.42 -27.84
C GLU A 83 16.12 -25.62 -29.35
N VAL A 84 16.76 -24.65 -30.02
CA VAL A 84 17.07 -24.71 -31.45
C VAL A 84 18.52 -25.10 -31.64
N LEU A 85 18.73 -26.25 -32.28
CA LEU A 85 20.05 -26.84 -32.55
C LEU A 85 20.68 -26.26 -33.82
N GLY A 86 20.77 -24.93 -33.91
CA GLY A 86 21.30 -24.23 -35.06
C GLY A 86 20.92 -22.74 -35.11
N PRO A 87 21.13 -22.06 -36.25
CA PRO A 87 20.75 -20.67 -36.42
C PRO A 87 19.23 -20.48 -36.56
N CYS A 88 18.74 -19.30 -36.23
CA CYS A 88 17.34 -18.90 -36.33
C CYS A 88 17.13 -17.71 -37.27
N SER A 89 15.98 -17.68 -37.94
CA SER A 89 15.50 -16.54 -38.70
C SER A 89 14.92 -15.44 -37.79
N ASP A 90 14.26 -14.44 -38.38
CA ASP A 90 13.86 -13.20 -37.69
C ASP A 90 12.83 -13.46 -36.58
N ASP A 91 12.73 -12.52 -35.65
CA ASP A 91 11.68 -12.42 -34.63
C ASP A 91 11.66 -13.57 -33.60
N VAL A 92 12.82 -14.17 -33.28
CA VAL A 92 12.93 -15.16 -32.19
C VAL A 92 12.39 -14.58 -30.88
N GLY A 93 11.42 -15.25 -30.25
CA GLY A 93 10.81 -14.79 -29.01
C GLY A 93 9.89 -13.57 -29.18
N TRP A 94 9.35 -13.33 -30.38
CA TRP A 94 8.40 -12.23 -30.60
C TRP A 94 7.16 -12.35 -29.71
N LEU A 95 6.92 -11.30 -28.90
CA LEU A 95 5.88 -11.30 -27.85
C LEU A 95 6.02 -12.43 -26.84
N ASN A 96 7.23 -12.92 -26.56
CA ASN A 96 7.43 -13.96 -25.55
C ASN A 96 6.91 -13.50 -24.17
N GLY A 97 6.02 -14.32 -23.61
CA GLY A 97 5.29 -14.09 -22.37
C GLY A 97 5.75 -14.99 -21.23
N GLY A 98 6.85 -15.73 -21.38
CA GLY A 98 7.44 -16.51 -20.28
C GLY A 98 8.23 -17.74 -20.67
N ALA A 99 8.37 -18.09 -21.95
CA ALA A 99 9.15 -19.24 -22.38
C ALA A 99 10.66 -18.96 -22.27
N ASP A 100 11.43 -20.02 -22.05
CA ASP A 100 12.89 -20.01 -22.14
C ASP A 100 13.30 -20.54 -23.52
N ILE A 101 14.01 -19.73 -24.29
CA ILE A 101 14.38 -20.03 -25.68
C ILE A 101 15.90 -20.06 -25.78
N VAL A 102 16.47 -21.18 -26.23
CA VAL A 102 17.91 -21.35 -26.42
C VAL A 102 18.18 -21.57 -27.90
N VAL A 103 19.07 -20.77 -28.49
CA VAL A 103 19.49 -20.85 -29.88
C VAL A 103 20.98 -21.18 -29.93
N HIS A 104 21.33 -22.39 -30.36
CA HIS A 104 22.71 -22.84 -30.53
C HIS A 104 23.30 -22.35 -31.87
N GLY A 105 23.21 -21.05 -32.13
CA GLY A 105 23.69 -20.41 -33.36
C GLY A 105 23.45 -18.91 -33.39
N HIS A 106 23.52 -18.31 -34.57
CA HIS A 106 23.13 -16.91 -34.79
C HIS A 106 21.60 -16.78 -34.88
N ALA A 107 21.07 -15.62 -34.50
CA ALA A 107 19.69 -15.24 -34.76
C ALA A 107 19.68 -13.94 -35.58
N THR A 108 18.71 -13.76 -36.49
CA THR A 108 18.69 -12.58 -37.35
C THR A 108 17.96 -11.41 -36.68
N ASN A 109 17.15 -10.63 -37.39
CA ASN A 109 16.58 -9.38 -36.88
C ASN A 109 15.45 -9.64 -35.88
N GLY A 110 15.16 -8.67 -35.00
CA GLY A 110 13.94 -8.70 -34.18
C GLY A 110 13.94 -9.67 -33.01
N VAL A 111 15.09 -10.21 -32.59
CA VAL A 111 15.20 -11.10 -31.42
C VAL A 111 14.64 -10.41 -30.18
N ALA A 112 13.75 -11.09 -29.44
CA ALA A 112 13.06 -10.60 -28.26
C ALA A 112 12.19 -9.33 -28.48
N ASN A 113 11.74 -9.10 -29.72
CA ASN A 113 10.85 -7.98 -30.04
C ASN A 113 9.48 -8.11 -29.34
N GLY A 114 9.08 -7.07 -28.60
CA GLY A 114 7.81 -7.00 -27.87
C GLY A 114 7.70 -7.98 -26.70
N MET A 115 8.80 -8.61 -26.31
CA MET A 115 8.85 -9.57 -25.20
C MET A 115 8.44 -8.90 -23.87
N ALA A 116 7.74 -9.66 -23.02
CA ALA A 116 7.24 -9.18 -21.73
C ALA A 116 7.79 -9.96 -20.53
N GLN A 117 8.14 -11.24 -20.73
CA GLN A 117 8.70 -12.17 -19.74
C GLN A 117 9.47 -13.29 -20.45
N GLY A 118 10.16 -14.14 -19.68
CA GLY A 118 10.91 -15.29 -20.19
C GLY A 118 12.36 -14.96 -20.47
N LYS A 119 13.07 -15.89 -21.13
CA LYS A 119 14.48 -15.74 -21.48
C LYS A 119 14.75 -16.13 -22.92
N VAL A 120 15.65 -15.40 -23.58
CA VAL A 120 16.18 -15.76 -24.91
C VAL A 120 17.70 -15.80 -24.84
N TYR A 121 18.27 -16.97 -25.04
CA TYR A 121 19.70 -17.24 -25.02
C TYR A 121 20.18 -17.54 -26.44
N VAL A 122 21.16 -16.78 -26.93
CA VAL A 122 21.71 -16.90 -28.29
C VAL A 122 23.20 -17.20 -28.20
N ALA A 123 23.63 -18.36 -28.69
CA ALA A 123 25.03 -18.79 -28.66
C ALA A 123 25.92 -18.08 -29.70
N GLY A 124 25.33 -17.28 -30.59
CA GLY A 124 26.03 -16.52 -31.62
C GLY A 124 25.78 -15.00 -31.53
N ASN A 125 25.53 -14.42 -32.70
CA ASN A 125 25.29 -12.98 -32.89
C ASN A 125 23.80 -12.77 -33.17
N ILE A 126 23.28 -11.57 -32.87
CA ILE A 126 21.93 -11.17 -33.29
C ILE A 126 21.97 -10.09 -34.37
N GLY A 127 20.92 -10.04 -35.20
CA GLY A 127 20.74 -8.99 -36.21
C GLY A 127 20.25 -7.65 -35.64
N ALA A 128 19.71 -6.81 -36.53
CA ALA A 128 19.17 -5.51 -36.16
C ALA A 128 17.89 -5.63 -35.33
N ARG A 129 17.56 -4.57 -34.57
CA ARG A 129 16.32 -4.43 -33.81
C ARG A 129 16.09 -5.56 -32.79
N GLY A 130 17.16 -6.07 -32.20
CA GLY A 130 17.09 -6.93 -31.01
C GLY A 130 16.63 -6.16 -29.77
N MET A 131 15.91 -6.83 -28.87
CA MET A 131 15.38 -6.25 -27.62
C MET A 131 14.47 -5.02 -27.83
N THR A 132 13.73 -4.99 -28.94
CA THR A 132 12.91 -3.84 -29.31
C THR A 132 11.51 -3.91 -28.72
N MET A 133 10.97 -2.77 -28.32
CA MET A 133 9.63 -2.66 -27.70
C MET A 133 9.39 -3.61 -26.51
N THR A 134 10.46 -4.11 -25.89
CA THR A 134 10.40 -5.02 -24.74
C THR A 134 9.82 -4.28 -23.53
N LYS A 135 8.95 -4.95 -22.78
CA LYS A 135 8.24 -4.35 -21.64
C LYS A 135 8.50 -5.18 -20.41
N HIS A 136 8.74 -4.54 -19.26
CA HIS A 136 8.70 -5.23 -17.98
C HIS A 136 7.40 -4.89 -17.28
N ASN A 137 6.58 -5.90 -17.03
CA ASN A 137 5.47 -5.76 -16.09
C ASN A 137 6.02 -6.02 -14.68
N PRO A 138 5.98 -5.04 -13.75
CA PRO A 138 6.52 -5.19 -12.39
C PRO A 138 5.93 -6.36 -11.59
N ARG A 139 4.78 -6.92 -12.02
CA ARG A 139 4.15 -8.12 -11.44
C ARG A 139 4.90 -9.43 -11.73
N PHE A 140 5.87 -9.41 -12.63
CA PHE A 140 6.59 -10.59 -13.11
C PHE A 140 8.11 -10.34 -13.17
N ALA A 141 8.88 -11.41 -13.34
CA ALA A 141 10.31 -11.30 -13.58
C ALA A 141 10.57 -10.52 -14.89
N PRO A 142 11.64 -9.71 -14.95
CA PRO A 142 11.99 -8.99 -16.16
C PRO A 142 12.32 -9.98 -17.29
N PRO A 143 11.95 -9.66 -18.55
CA PRO A 143 12.40 -10.44 -19.69
C PRO A 143 13.91 -10.31 -19.87
N GLU A 144 14.56 -11.40 -20.27
CA GLU A 144 16.01 -11.45 -20.44
C GLU A 144 16.42 -11.84 -21.86
N LEU A 145 17.39 -11.12 -22.43
CA LEU A 145 18.07 -11.48 -23.68
C LEU A 145 19.56 -11.63 -23.44
N TRP A 146 20.13 -12.78 -23.79
CA TRP A 146 21.56 -13.07 -23.64
C TRP A 146 22.16 -13.45 -25.00
N VAL A 147 23.26 -12.81 -25.36
CA VAL A 147 23.93 -12.94 -26.66
C VAL A 147 25.41 -13.15 -26.44
N LEU A 148 25.98 -14.20 -27.05
CA LEU A 148 27.40 -14.52 -26.86
C LEU A 148 28.28 -13.54 -27.66
N GLY A 149 27.88 -13.23 -28.89
CA GLY A 149 28.57 -12.30 -29.78
C GLY A 149 28.11 -10.84 -29.61
N SER A 150 27.75 -10.20 -30.71
CA SER A 150 27.29 -8.81 -30.78
C SER A 150 25.82 -8.68 -31.21
N ALA A 151 25.29 -7.46 -31.06
CA ALA A 151 24.00 -7.04 -31.60
C ALA A 151 24.13 -6.14 -32.83
N GLY A 152 23.12 -6.17 -33.70
CA GLY A 152 23.01 -5.28 -34.86
C GLY A 152 22.35 -3.93 -34.55
N ASP A 153 22.12 -3.14 -35.59
CA ASP A 153 21.62 -1.76 -35.48
C ASP A 153 20.27 -1.63 -34.78
N TYR A 154 20.03 -0.47 -34.16
CA TYR A 154 18.80 -0.15 -33.41
C TYR A 154 18.52 -1.14 -32.26
N PHE A 155 19.58 -1.70 -31.66
CA PHE A 155 19.47 -2.55 -30.49
C PHE A 155 18.82 -1.80 -29.32
N ALA A 156 17.86 -2.44 -28.63
CA ALA A 156 17.11 -1.88 -27.51
C ALA A 156 16.28 -0.61 -27.84
N GLU A 157 15.82 -0.48 -29.08
CA GLU A 157 14.90 0.58 -29.48
C GLU A 157 13.53 0.42 -28.77
N PHE A 158 13.05 1.50 -28.14
CA PHE A 158 11.81 1.51 -27.34
C PHE A 158 11.76 0.48 -26.20
N MET A 159 12.93 0.09 -25.67
CA MET A 159 13.01 -0.80 -24.51
C MET A 159 12.42 -0.11 -23.26
N ALA A 160 11.31 -0.65 -22.75
CA ALA A 160 10.57 -0.15 -21.61
C ALA A 160 10.78 -0.99 -20.33
N GLY A 161 11.76 -1.90 -20.35
CA GLY A 161 12.11 -2.78 -19.24
C GLY A 161 12.76 -4.07 -19.72
N GLY A 162 13.33 -4.83 -18.79
CA GLY A 162 14.07 -6.06 -19.10
C GLY A 162 15.58 -5.92 -18.89
N ILE A 163 16.28 -7.04 -19.10
CA ILE A 163 17.73 -7.13 -19.00
C ILE A 163 18.28 -7.70 -20.29
N ALA A 164 19.28 -7.05 -20.87
CA ALA A 164 20.03 -7.60 -21.99
C ALA A 164 21.51 -7.79 -21.62
N VAL A 165 22.12 -8.86 -22.12
CA VAL A 165 23.53 -9.20 -21.91
C VAL A 165 24.18 -9.50 -23.26
N VAL A 166 25.23 -8.76 -23.61
CA VAL A 166 25.98 -8.92 -24.88
C VAL A 166 27.45 -9.19 -24.56
N CYS A 167 27.89 -10.44 -24.72
CA CYS A 167 29.20 -10.88 -24.24
C CYS A 167 30.37 -10.52 -25.18
N GLY A 168 30.10 -10.07 -26.41
CA GLY A 168 31.13 -9.58 -27.34
C GLY A 168 32.16 -10.63 -27.74
N HIS A 169 31.86 -11.93 -27.63
CA HIS A 169 32.73 -13.03 -28.04
C HIS A 169 32.52 -13.32 -29.53
N VAL A 170 33.55 -13.06 -30.36
CA VAL A 170 33.48 -13.15 -31.83
C VAL A 170 32.35 -12.27 -32.42
N PRO A 171 32.41 -10.94 -32.19
CA PRO A 171 31.38 -10.00 -32.63
C PRO A 171 31.41 -9.79 -34.16
N GLN A 172 30.29 -9.36 -34.74
CA GLN A 172 30.17 -8.99 -36.16
C GLN A 172 31.04 -7.77 -36.52
N ASP A 173 31.05 -6.73 -35.68
CA ASP A 173 31.97 -5.59 -35.75
C ASP A 173 32.80 -5.55 -34.44
N PRO A 174 34.07 -5.98 -34.46
CA PRO A 174 34.96 -5.92 -33.30
C PRO A 174 35.16 -4.51 -32.71
N ALA A 175 34.85 -3.45 -33.46
CA ALA A 175 34.91 -2.07 -32.97
C ALA A 175 33.55 -1.56 -32.44
N ASN A 176 32.46 -2.33 -32.58
CA ASN A 176 31.12 -1.90 -32.17
C ASN A 176 30.17 -3.06 -31.86
N VAL A 177 30.14 -3.51 -30.59
CA VAL A 177 29.38 -4.71 -30.18
C VAL A 177 27.86 -4.50 -30.07
N LEU A 178 27.37 -3.25 -30.14
CA LEU A 178 25.96 -2.89 -29.97
C LEU A 178 25.26 -2.38 -31.24
N GLY A 179 25.96 -2.38 -32.39
CA GLY A 179 25.44 -1.80 -33.63
C GLY A 179 25.29 -0.28 -33.59
N PHE A 180 24.70 0.31 -34.63
CA PHE A 180 24.45 1.75 -34.72
C PHE A 180 23.13 2.15 -34.04
N ARG A 181 23.13 3.33 -33.41
CA ARG A 181 21.97 3.94 -32.74
C ARG A 181 21.28 3.04 -31.68
N PRO A 182 22.01 2.40 -30.75
CA PRO A 182 21.36 1.63 -29.70
C PRO A 182 20.62 2.55 -28.70
N CYS A 183 19.62 1.97 -28.02
CA CYS A 183 18.85 2.57 -26.93
C CYS A 183 17.95 3.76 -27.29
N VAL A 184 17.63 3.99 -28.57
CA VAL A 184 16.72 5.07 -28.98
C VAL A 184 15.33 4.82 -28.39
N GLY A 185 14.79 5.79 -27.65
CA GLY A 185 13.48 5.65 -27.00
C GLY A 185 13.47 4.70 -25.81
N MET A 186 14.63 4.30 -25.28
CA MET A 186 14.72 3.51 -24.06
C MET A 186 14.11 4.29 -22.88
N VAL A 187 13.17 3.67 -22.17
CA VAL A 187 12.49 4.26 -20.99
C VAL A 187 12.66 3.39 -19.74
N GLY A 188 13.17 2.17 -19.88
CA GLY A 188 13.43 1.26 -18.76
C GLY A 188 14.40 0.14 -19.14
N GLY A 189 14.93 -0.56 -18.12
CA GLY A 189 15.80 -1.72 -18.29
C GLY A 189 17.29 -1.42 -18.19
N ARG A 190 18.09 -2.50 -18.33
CA ARG A 190 19.56 -2.48 -18.24
C ARG A 190 20.18 -3.35 -19.33
N ILE A 191 21.33 -2.92 -19.83
CA ILE A 191 22.11 -3.63 -20.84
C ILE A 191 23.53 -3.79 -20.30
N TYR A 192 23.93 -5.02 -20.02
CA TYR A 192 25.30 -5.40 -19.71
C TYR A 192 25.99 -5.76 -21.02
N PHE A 193 27.17 -5.21 -21.28
CA PHE A 193 27.90 -5.55 -22.49
C PHE A 193 29.41 -5.54 -22.28
N ARG A 194 30.11 -6.41 -23.03
CA ARG A 194 31.57 -6.54 -23.03
C ARG A 194 32.12 -6.12 -24.40
N GLY A 195 33.11 -5.23 -24.41
CA GLY A 195 33.77 -4.76 -25.64
C GLY A 195 33.44 -3.31 -26.07
N PRO A 196 34.02 -2.84 -27.19
CA PRO A 196 33.92 -1.44 -27.63
C PRO A 196 32.57 -1.10 -28.26
N HIS A 197 32.19 0.18 -28.18
CA HIS A 197 30.95 0.72 -28.78
C HIS A 197 31.21 2.07 -29.49
N LYS A 198 30.44 2.37 -30.54
CA LYS A 198 30.52 3.66 -31.28
C LYS A 198 29.53 4.73 -30.81
N GLY A 199 28.68 4.42 -29.82
CA GLY A 199 27.78 5.39 -29.17
C GLY A 199 26.42 4.81 -28.81
N TYR A 200 25.58 5.59 -28.14
CA TYR A 200 24.21 5.24 -27.75
C TYR A 200 23.34 6.50 -27.63
N SER A 201 22.02 6.35 -27.52
CA SER A 201 21.12 7.49 -27.28
C SER A 201 21.39 8.15 -25.92
N LYS A 202 22.16 9.25 -25.90
CA LYS A 202 22.51 9.97 -24.65
C LYS A 202 21.30 10.57 -23.92
N GLY A 203 20.21 10.84 -24.64
CA GLY A 203 18.97 11.37 -24.06
C GLY A 203 18.12 10.31 -23.36
N ASP A 204 18.27 9.03 -23.74
CA ASP A 204 17.45 7.92 -23.23
C ASP A 204 18.20 7.00 -22.28
N ALA A 205 19.52 6.85 -22.47
CA ALA A 205 20.36 5.97 -21.66
C ALA A 205 21.57 6.72 -21.09
N LYS A 206 22.16 6.14 -20.05
CA LYS A 206 23.41 6.58 -19.42
C LYS A 206 24.31 5.38 -19.18
N LEU A 207 25.61 5.58 -19.37
CA LEU A 207 26.63 4.62 -18.99
C LEU A 207 26.89 4.78 -17.48
N ILE A 208 26.87 3.67 -16.74
CA ILE A 208 27.09 3.65 -15.29
C ILE A 208 28.19 2.66 -14.91
N SER A 209 28.78 2.85 -13.73
CA SER A 209 29.66 1.87 -13.12
C SER A 209 28.87 0.64 -12.65
N ILE A 210 29.44 -0.54 -12.79
CA ILE A 210 28.83 -1.79 -12.31
C ILE A 210 28.98 -1.87 -10.79
N ALA A 211 27.87 -1.85 -10.05
CA ALA A 211 27.86 -2.04 -8.61
C ALA A 211 28.16 -3.51 -8.23
N ASP A 212 28.63 -3.77 -7.01
CA ASP A 212 29.01 -5.12 -6.57
C ASP A 212 27.85 -6.12 -6.65
N ARG A 213 26.64 -5.68 -6.27
CA ARG A 213 25.42 -6.48 -6.40
C ARG A 213 25.09 -6.82 -7.85
N ASP A 214 25.28 -5.86 -8.76
CA ASP A 214 24.98 -6.05 -10.18
C ASP A 214 26.00 -7.00 -10.83
N TRP A 215 27.27 -6.91 -10.41
CA TRP A 215 28.31 -7.83 -10.83
C TRP A 215 28.06 -9.26 -10.32
N ALA A 216 27.72 -9.43 -9.05
CA ALA A 216 27.39 -10.75 -8.49
C ALA A 216 26.23 -11.41 -9.27
N TRP A 217 25.16 -10.65 -9.52
CA TRP A 217 24.04 -11.12 -10.34
C TRP A 217 24.50 -11.52 -11.76
N LEU A 218 25.31 -10.70 -12.42
CA LEU A 218 25.80 -11.01 -13.77
C LEU A 218 26.68 -12.27 -13.79
N ALA A 219 27.61 -12.40 -12.83
CA ALA A 219 28.52 -13.54 -12.74
C ALA A 219 27.78 -14.86 -12.50
N ASP A 220 26.80 -14.88 -11.60
CA ASP A 220 25.97 -16.07 -11.31
C ASP A 220 25.14 -16.48 -12.54
N ASN A 221 24.57 -15.50 -13.24
CA ASN A 221 23.71 -15.77 -14.40
C ASN A 221 24.51 -16.08 -15.68
N LEU A 222 25.76 -15.61 -15.80
CA LEU A 222 26.68 -16.00 -16.87
C LEU A 222 26.94 -17.51 -16.84
N GLU A 223 27.08 -18.11 -15.66
CA GLU A 223 27.27 -19.56 -15.51
C GLU A 223 26.06 -20.32 -16.07
N THR A 224 24.85 -19.91 -15.68
CA THR A 224 23.60 -20.51 -16.16
C THR A 224 23.44 -20.37 -17.67
N TYR A 225 23.73 -19.19 -18.21
CA TYR A 225 23.65 -18.90 -19.64
C TYR A 225 24.65 -19.74 -20.45
N LEU A 226 25.92 -19.75 -20.05
CA LEU A 226 26.97 -20.51 -20.75
C LEU A 226 26.72 -22.02 -20.68
N ALA A 227 26.18 -22.53 -19.57
CA ALA A 227 25.75 -23.92 -19.47
C ALA A 227 24.62 -24.23 -20.46
N ALA A 228 23.61 -23.36 -20.56
CA ALA A 228 22.47 -23.54 -21.46
C ALA A 228 22.87 -23.54 -22.93
N ILE A 229 23.84 -22.73 -23.35
CA ILE A 229 24.33 -22.72 -24.74
C ILE A 229 25.46 -23.73 -25.01
N GLY A 230 25.91 -24.46 -23.99
CA GLY A 230 26.99 -25.46 -24.10
C GLY A 230 28.40 -24.86 -24.25
N ARG A 231 28.65 -23.66 -23.68
CA ARG A 231 29.92 -22.92 -23.79
C ARG A 231 30.57 -22.56 -22.44
N MET A 232 30.48 -23.48 -21.48
CA MET A 232 31.11 -23.31 -20.15
C MET A 232 32.63 -23.13 -20.20
N ASP A 233 33.27 -23.56 -21.29
CA ASP A 233 34.69 -23.32 -21.58
C ASP A 233 35.07 -21.83 -21.54
N LEU A 234 34.13 -20.93 -21.85
CA LEU A 234 34.37 -19.49 -21.93
C LEU A 234 34.23 -18.76 -20.59
N TYR A 235 33.74 -19.40 -19.54
CA TYR A 235 33.46 -18.73 -18.28
C TYR A 235 34.68 -17.99 -17.71
N PRO A 236 35.89 -18.59 -17.66
CA PRO A 236 37.09 -17.90 -17.14
C PRO A 236 37.49 -16.67 -17.97
N GLU A 237 37.20 -16.66 -19.28
CA GLU A 237 37.52 -15.53 -20.16
C GLU A 237 36.49 -14.39 -19.98
N ILE A 238 35.21 -14.74 -19.91
CA ILE A 238 34.10 -13.77 -19.94
C ILE A 238 33.81 -13.18 -18.56
N ALA A 239 34.04 -13.93 -17.47
CA ALA A 239 33.75 -13.50 -16.10
C ALA A 239 34.82 -12.54 -15.52
N ASN A 240 35.21 -11.51 -16.28
CA ASN A 240 36.13 -10.45 -15.85
C ASN A 240 35.44 -9.09 -15.78
N ARG A 241 35.17 -8.60 -14.56
CA ARG A 241 34.45 -7.34 -14.27
C ARG A 241 34.96 -6.14 -15.05
N GLU A 242 36.26 -6.01 -15.23
CA GLU A 242 36.88 -4.83 -15.86
C GLU A 242 36.55 -4.70 -17.35
N GLN A 243 36.13 -5.80 -17.99
CA GLN A 243 35.76 -5.81 -19.41
C GLN A 243 34.29 -5.46 -19.64
N TRP A 244 33.47 -5.43 -18.58
CA TRP A 244 32.04 -5.21 -18.65
C TRP A 244 31.65 -3.75 -18.41
N GLN A 245 30.63 -3.35 -19.13
CA GLN A 245 30.04 -2.02 -19.06
C GLN A 245 28.51 -2.15 -18.95
N VAL A 246 27.86 -1.12 -18.40
CA VAL A 246 26.40 -1.12 -18.22
C VAL A 246 25.77 0.16 -18.73
N LEU A 247 24.85 0.01 -19.68
CA LEU A 247 23.89 1.04 -20.04
C LEU A 247 22.61 0.86 -19.23
N GLN A 248 22.16 1.95 -18.62
CA GLN A 248 20.90 2.01 -17.89
C GLN A 248 20.01 3.07 -18.53
N ALA A 249 18.71 2.79 -18.61
CA ALA A 249 17.73 3.82 -18.96
C ALA A 249 17.85 5.02 -18.00
N ARG A 250 17.81 6.23 -18.55
CA ARG A 250 17.68 7.45 -17.74
C ARG A 250 16.33 7.45 -17.04
N GLY A 251 16.35 7.78 -15.77
CA GLY A 251 15.13 8.01 -15.02
C GLY A 251 14.32 9.17 -15.63
N PRO A 252 13.02 9.25 -15.33
CA PRO A 252 12.14 10.28 -15.89
C PRO A 252 12.65 11.71 -15.69
N HIS A 253 13.28 11.97 -14.54
CA HIS A 253 13.85 13.27 -14.18
C HIS A 253 15.26 13.51 -14.74
N GLU A 254 15.89 12.49 -15.33
CA GLU A 254 17.24 12.57 -15.89
C GLU A 254 17.23 12.71 -17.41
N LYS A 255 16.05 12.52 -18.05
CA LYS A 255 15.86 12.73 -19.48
C LYS A 255 15.92 14.23 -19.75
N TYR A 256 16.79 14.64 -20.69
CA TYR A 256 16.85 16.01 -21.16
C TYR A 256 16.47 16.04 -22.63
N SER A 257 15.49 16.87 -22.96
CA SER A 257 15.06 17.09 -24.34
C SER A 257 16.13 17.89 -25.07
N LYS A 258 16.49 17.46 -26.29
CA LYS A 258 17.24 18.35 -27.19
C LYS A 258 16.31 19.50 -27.58
N PRO A 259 16.80 20.75 -27.66
CA PRO A 259 16.02 21.84 -28.22
C PRO A 259 15.53 21.42 -29.61
N ARG A 260 14.21 21.30 -29.76
CA ARG A 260 13.61 21.13 -31.09
C ARG A 260 13.75 22.49 -31.78
N ARG A 261 14.10 22.47 -33.07
CA ARG A 261 14.01 23.68 -33.89
C ARG A 261 12.57 24.19 -33.78
N SER A 262 12.39 25.47 -33.45
CA SER A 262 11.04 26.04 -33.43
C SER A 262 10.46 25.91 -34.83
N ILE A 263 9.15 25.70 -34.92
CA ILE A 263 8.47 25.65 -36.21
C ILE A 263 8.65 26.98 -36.98
N GLU A 264 8.83 28.10 -36.27
CA GLU A 264 9.23 29.38 -36.84
C GLU A 264 10.62 29.33 -37.48
N SER A 265 11.63 28.80 -36.79
CA SER A 265 12.97 28.60 -37.37
C SER A 265 12.97 27.57 -38.49
N PHE A 266 12.17 26.50 -38.39
CA PHE A 266 11.99 25.57 -39.51
C PHE A 266 11.35 26.27 -40.71
N HIS A 267 10.31 27.08 -40.49
CA HIS A 267 9.67 27.83 -41.55
C HIS A 267 10.63 28.81 -42.20
N LYS A 268 11.36 29.59 -41.41
CA LYS A 268 12.31 30.58 -41.92
C LYS A 268 13.54 29.96 -42.60
N ASP A 269 14.16 28.99 -41.94
CA ASP A 269 15.49 28.49 -42.30
C ASP A 269 15.45 27.26 -43.21
N VAL A 270 14.28 26.63 -43.39
CA VAL A 270 14.09 25.49 -44.30
C VAL A 270 12.98 25.80 -45.30
N TRP A 271 11.75 26.02 -44.86
CA TRP A 271 10.59 26.15 -45.75
C TRP A 271 10.69 27.35 -46.69
N ASP A 272 10.89 28.55 -46.15
CA ASP A 272 11.02 29.80 -46.91
C ASP A 272 12.30 29.80 -47.75
N SER A 273 13.36 29.13 -47.27
CA SER A 273 14.61 28.96 -48.03
C SER A 273 14.44 28.03 -49.22
N GLU A 274 13.60 27.00 -49.13
CA GLU A 274 13.39 26.01 -50.19
C GLU A 274 12.26 26.41 -51.15
N LEU A 275 11.18 27.03 -50.64
CA LEU A 275 9.94 27.28 -51.37
C LEU A 275 9.60 28.77 -51.57
N GLY A 276 10.39 29.68 -51.00
CA GLY A 276 10.09 31.11 -50.97
C GLY A 276 9.10 31.50 -49.86
N ARG A 277 9.03 32.80 -49.55
CA ARG A 277 8.17 33.32 -48.47
C ARG A 277 6.70 33.03 -48.80
N GLY A 278 6.06 32.19 -47.98
CA GLY A 278 4.68 31.74 -48.20
C GLY A 278 4.55 30.49 -49.10
N GLY A 279 5.65 29.80 -49.37
CA GLY A 279 5.67 28.58 -50.18
C GLY A 279 5.35 28.82 -51.67
N LEU A 280 4.98 27.75 -52.37
CA LEU A 280 4.74 27.71 -53.83
C LEU A 280 3.72 28.72 -54.38
N ILE A 281 2.82 29.23 -53.54
CA ILE A 281 1.79 30.23 -53.91
C ILE A 281 1.86 31.47 -53.00
N GLY A 282 3.04 31.72 -52.42
CA GLY A 282 3.30 32.81 -51.49
C GLY A 282 2.86 34.18 -51.99
N ASP A 283 3.03 34.39 -53.30
CA ASP A 283 2.73 35.59 -54.08
C ASP A 283 1.24 35.78 -54.41
N LEU A 284 0.42 34.74 -54.27
CA LEU A 284 -0.99 34.75 -54.71
C LEU A 284 -2.00 35.00 -53.57
N VAL A 285 -1.56 35.03 -52.31
CA VAL A 285 -2.49 35.17 -51.17
C VAL A 285 -1.96 36.04 -50.04
N ASP A 286 -2.83 36.91 -49.51
CA ASP A 286 -2.53 37.99 -48.56
C ASP A 286 -3.21 37.82 -47.18
N PHE A 287 -3.67 36.62 -46.85
CA PHE A 287 -4.25 36.32 -45.52
C PHE A 287 -3.16 36.06 -44.47
N ASP A 288 -3.50 36.34 -43.19
CA ASP A 288 -2.65 36.00 -42.05
C ASP A 288 -2.35 34.50 -42.04
N ARG A 289 -1.05 34.17 -42.10
CA ARG A 289 -0.53 32.79 -42.04
C ARG A 289 0.13 32.50 -40.69
N SER A 290 -0.15 33.31 -39.68
CA SER A 290 0.24 33.02 -38.31
C SER A 290 -0.21 31.60 -37.96
N GLN A 291 0.70 30.85 -37.34
CA GLN A 291 0.50 29.44 -37.13
C GLN A 291 -0.57 29.25 -36.05
N VAL A 292 -1.69 28.65 -36.41
CA VAL A 292 -2.63 28.10 -35.43
C VAL A 292 -2.12 26.70 -35.06
N PRO A 293 -1.60 26.50 -33.84
CA PRO A 293 -1.08 25.19 -33.46
C PRO A 293 -2.24 24.19 -33.35
N LEU A 294 -2.09 23.03 -34.00
CA LEU A 294 -3.06 21.93 -33.88
C LEU A 294 -3.17 21.42 -32.44
N ILE A 295 -2.08 21.51 -31.67
CA ILE A 295 -2.01 21.19 -30.26
C ILE A 295 -1.60 22.47 -29.52
N THR A 296 -2.53 23.01 -28.74
CA THR A 296 -2.35 24.29 -28.04
C THR A 296 -1.67 24.11 -26.69
N THR A 297 -0.87 25.10 -26.29
CA THR A 297 -0.23 25.22 -24.97
C THR A 297 -0.59 26.57 -24.34
N GLY A 298 -0.02 26.88 -23.18
CA GLY A 298 -0.20 28.19 -22.53
C GLY A 298 -1.66 28.49 -22.20
N PHE A 299 -2.14 29.65 -22.65
CA PHE A 299 -3.53 30.07 -22.45
C PHE A 299 -4.51 29.42 -23.43
N LEU A 300 -4.05 28.87 -24.56
CA LEU A 300 -4.90 28.26 -25.59
C LEU A 300 -5.28 26.81 -25.29
N ARG A 301 -4.68 26.17 -24.28
CA ARG A 301 -5.06 24.81 -23.86
C ARG A 301 -6.38 24.84 -23.07
N ARG A 302 -7.14 23.75 -23.13
CA ARG A 302 -8.45 23.64 -22.47
C ARG A 302 -8.37 23.40 -20.96
N TYR A 303 -7.37 22.64 -20.51
CA TYR A 303 -7.23 22.24 -19.10
C TYR A 303 -5.82 22.46 -18.58
N VAL A 304 -5.73 22.73 -17.28
CA VAL A 304 -4.47 22.88 -16.54
C VAL A 304 -4.37 21.76 -15.50
N PRO A 305 -3.31 20.94 -15.54
CA PRO A 305 -3.04 20.00 -14.47
C PRO A 305 -2.59 20.73 -13.20
N VAL A 306 -3.21 20.42 -12.05
CA VAL A 306 -2.88 21.01 -10.76
C VAL A 306 -2.37 19.92 -9.80
N TRP A 307 -1.27 20.21 -9.12
CA TRP A 307 -0.66 19.30 -8.16
C TRP A 307 -1.23 19.52 -6.75
N GLU A 308 -2.30 18.81 -6.42
CA GLU A 308 -3.06 18.89 -5.18
C GLU A 308 -2.48 18.02 -4.06
N ASN A 309 -1.16 18.03 -3.91
CA ASN A 309 -0.48 17.22 -2.91
C ASN A 309 -0.90 17.60 -1.49
N LYS A 310 -1.30 16.61 -0.68
CA LYS A 310 -1.78 16.77 0.70
C LYS A 310 -3.04 17.65 0.86
N LYS A 311 -3.72 18.03 -0.23
CA LYS A 311 -4.99 18.78 -0.19
C LYS A 311 -6.09 17.98 0.51
N PHE A 312 -6.13 16.66 0.28
CA PHE A 312 -7.12 15.74 0.83
C PHE A 312 -6.52 14.83 1.91
N ALA A 313 -7.36 14.39 2.85
CA ALA A 313 -7.00 13.32 3.76
C ALA A 313 -7.01 11.97 3.04
N ALA A 314 -6.04 11.12 3.34
CA ALA A 314 -6.08 9.73 2.90
C ALA A 314 -7.28 9.02 3.54
N PRO A 315 -7.91 8.04 2.88
CA PRO A 315 -9.07 7.36 3.44
C PRO A 315 -8.78 6.66 4.77
N CYS A 316 -7.59 6.07 4.92
CA CYS A 316 -7.13 5.47 6.17
C CYS A 316 -6.97 6.49 7.32
N GLU A 317 -6.61 7.74 7.01
CA GLU A 317 -6.51 8.84 7.97
C GLU A 317 -7.90 9.35 8.35
N ALA A 318 -8.75 9.60 7.34
CA ALA A 318 -10.11 10.09 7.54
C ALA A 318 -10.99 9.10 8.33
N SER A 319 -10.79 7.79 8.14
CA SER A 319 -11.49 6.73 8.88
C SER A 319 -10.94 6.50 10.28
N CYS A 320 -9.77 7.04 10.63
CA CYS A 320 -9.19 6.88 11.96
C CYS A 320 -9.76 7.95 12.90
N PRO A 321 -10.49 7.59 13.98
CA PRO A 321 -11.04 8.59 14.90
C PRO A 321 -9.99 9.49 15.57
N THR A 322 -8.77 8.96 15.73
CA THR A 322 -7.60 9.69 16.24
C THR A 322 -6.93 10.58 15.18
N GLY A 323 -7.19 10.33 13.89
CA GLY A 323 -6.63 11.07 12.76
C GLY A 323 -5.17 10.73 12.44
N ILE A 324 -4.73 9.50 12.72
CA ILE A 324 -3.34 9.07 12.44
C ILE A 324 -3.13 8.99 10.92
N PRO A 325 -2.11 9.65 10.35
CA PRO A 325 -1.82 9.61 8.92
C PRO A 325 -1.08 8.31 8.56
N VAL A 326 -1.83 7.20 8.48
CA VAL A 326 -1.27 5.86 8.23
C VAL A 326 -0.41 5.81 6.96
N HIS A 327 -0.84 6.48 5.89
CA HIS A 327 -0.10 6.56 4.63
C HIS A 327 1.26 7.26 4.74
N GLU A 328 1.41 8.26 5.63
CA GLU A 328 2.70 8.92 5.90
C GLU A 328 3.65 8.00 6.66
N ARG A 329 3.13 7.16 7.57
CA ARG A 329 3.94 6.13 8.23
C ARG A 329 4.50 5.13 7.21
N TRP A 330 3.67 4.69 6.26
CA TRP A 330 4.15 3.84 5.16
C TRP A 330 5.13 4.56 4.23
N ARG A 331 5.01 5.88 4.04
CA ARG A 331 6.01 6.68 3.30
C ARG A 331 7.36 6.63 3.99
N LEU A 332 7.41 6.87 5.29
CA LEU A 332 8.65 6.81 6.08
C LEU A 332 9.31 5.43 5.98
N ILE A 333 8.54 4.35 6.01
CA ILE A 333 9.09 2.98 5.83
C ILE A 333 9.68 2.80 4.43
N ARG A 334 9.02 3.29 3.37
CA ARG A 334 9.59 3.23 2.00
C ARG A 334 10.88 4.04 1.85
N GLU A 335 11.08 5.06 2.68
CA GLU A 335 12.30 5.86 2.76
C GLU A 335 13.37 5.22 3.65
N GLY A 336 13.12 4.04 4.23
CA GLY A 336 14.03 3.37 5.17
C GLY A 336 13.98 3.94 6.60
N ARG A 337 13.07 4.87 6.88
CA ARG A 337 12.94 5.59 8.16
C ARG A 337 11.93 4.90 9.08
N VAL A 338 12.20 3.65 9.43
CA VAL A 338 11.28 2.79 10.18
C VAL A 338 11.01 3.32 11.59
N ASP A 339 12.04 3.75 12.30
CA ASP A 339 11.92 4.30 13.67
C ASP A 339 11.00 5.53 13.68
N GLU A 340 11.16 6.44 12.71
CA GLU A 340 10.31 7.62 12.59
C GLU A 340 8.86 7.26 12.24
N ALA A 341 8.64 6.22 11.42
CA ALA A 341 7.30 5.73 11.12
C ALA A 341 6.58 5.18 12.36
N VAL A 342 7.35 4.55 13.25
CA VAL A 342 6.89 4.03 14.53
C VAL A 342 6.59 5.19 15.51
N ASP A 343 7.52 6.12 15.65
CA ASP A 343 7.44 7.25 16.58
C ASP A 343 6.35 8.26 16.18
N LEU A 344 6.07 8.42 14.88
CA LEU A 344 5.04 9.33 14.38
C LEU A 344 3.66 9.08 15.01
N ALA A 345 3.34 7.84 15.37
CA ALA A 345 2.06 7.51 16.01
C ALA A 345 1.90 8.17 17.40
N LEU A 346 3.00 8.38 18.13
CA LEU A 346 3.01 9.07 19.43
C LEU A 346 2.59 10.53 19.34
N ALA A 347 2.62 11.11 18.13
CA ALA A 347 2.08 12.44 17.91
C ALA A 347 0.55 12.50 18.02
N TYR A 348 -0.12 11.34 17.94
CA TYR A 348 -1.57 11.24 17.83
C TYR A 348 -2.17 10.41 18.97
N THR A 349 -1.48 9.38 19.45
CA THR A 349 -1.94 8.50 20.53
C THR A 349 -0.80 8.10 21.47
N PRO A 350 -1.02 8.04 22.79
CA PRO A 350 -0.06 7.45 23.72
C PRO A 350 0.00 5.91 23.65
N PHE A 351 -0.96 5.29 22.95
CA PHE A 351 -1.19 3.84 22.92
C PHE A 351 -1.05 3.19 21.52
N PRO A 352 -0.01 3.51 20.72
CA PRO A 352 0.11 2.97 19.37
C PRO A 352 0.24 1.43 19.33
N ALA A 353 0.87 0.80 20.32
CA ALA A 353 1.04 -0.66 20.35
C ALA A 353 -0.24 -1.36 20.81
N SER A 354 -0.76 -1.02 21.99
CA SER A 354 -1.96 -1.68 22.52
C SER A 354 -3.17 -1.45 21.63
N VAL A 355 -3.37 -0.24 21.13
CA VAL A 355 -4.55 0.09 20.32
C VAL A 355 -4.36 -0.29 18.88
N CYS A 356 -3.39 0.28 18.16
CA CYS A 356 -3.25 0.01 16.73
C CYS A 356 -2.73 -1.40 16.43
N GLY A 357 -2.02 -2.04 17.37
CA GLY A 357 -1.48 -3.39 17.21
C GLY A 357 -2.43 -4.51 17.61
N TYR A 358 -3.31 -4.31 18.59
CA TYR A 358 -4.13 -5.38 19.18
C TYR A 358 -5.63 -5.07 19.27
N LEU A 359 -6.02 -3.89 19.76
CA LEU A 359 -7.39 -3.65 20.22
C LEU A 359 -8.28 -2.92 19.20
N CYS A 360 -7.71 -2.19 18.25
CA CYS A 360 -8.48 -1.45 17.26
C CYS A 360 -9.17 -2.41 16.26
N PRO A 361 -10.43 -2.17 15.88
CA PRO A 361 -11.06 -2.89 14.77
C PRO A 361 -10.50 -2.50 13.38
N ASN A 362 -9.45 -1.67 13.34
CA ASN A 362 -8.72 -1.23 12.16
C ASN A 362 -9.60 -0.57 11.09
N LEU A 363 -10.40 0.43 11.50
CA LEU A 363 -11.22 1.25 10.58
C LEU A 363 -10.41 1.86 9.43
N CYS A 364 -9.13 2.16 9.67
CA CYS A 364 -8.20 2.63 8.65
C CYS A 364 -7.91 1.57 7.55
N MET A 365 -7.87 0.29 7.91
CA MET A 365 -7.76 -0.83 6.97
C MET A 365 -9.09 -1.02 6.24
N GLN A 366 -10.22 -0.95 6.95
CA GLN A 366 -11.57 -1.04 6.38
C GLN A 366 -11.89 0.09 5.39
N GLY A 367 -11.33 1.28 5.60
CA GLY A 367 -11.43 2.41 4.67
C GLY A 367 -10.33 2.43 3.60
N CYS A 368 -9.44 1.44 3.53
CA CYS A 368 -8.32 1.45 2.58
C CYS A 368 -8.83 1.33 1.14
N THR A 369 -8.38 2.23 0.27
CA THR A 369 -8.74 2.26 -1.16
C THR A 369 -8.47 0.95 -1.88
N ARG A 370 -7.45 0.19 -1.45
CA ARG A 370 -7.10 -1.14 -2.01
C ARG A 370 -8.28 -2.11 -2.06
N GLN A 371 -9.24 -1.98 -1.14
CA GLN A 371 -10.40 -2.85 -1.09
C GLN A 371 -11.40 -2.61 -2.24
N THR A 372 -11.36 -1.47 -2.93
CA THR A 372 -12.25 -1.24 -4.10
C THR A 372 -11.98 -2.25 -5.22
N GLU A 373 -10.74 -2.73 -5.32
CA GLU A 373 -10.29 -3.74 -6.27
C GLU A 373 -10.05 -5.11 -5.62
N ARG A 374 -10.69 -5.37 -4.45
CA ARG A 374 -10.57 -6.61 -3.67
C ARG A 374 -9.13 -6.99 -3.29
N MET A 375 -8.21 -6.03 -3.27
CA MET A 375 -6.86 -6.24 -2.79
C MET A 375 -6.84 -6.19 -1.25
N ILE A 376 -5.95 -6.95 -0.62
CA ILE A 376 -5.75 -6.86 0.83
C ILE A 376 -5.36 -5.43 1.24
N PRO A 377 -5.96 -4.85 2.29
CA PRO A 377 -5.58 -3.53 2.80
C PRO A 377 -4.17 -3.57 3.40
N VAL A 378 -3.46 -2.43 3.39
CA VAL A 378 -2.15 -2.34 4.07
C VAL A 378 -2.30 -2.58 5.57
N ASP A 379 -1.49 -3.49 6.11
CA ASP A 379 -1.65 -4.01 7.47
C ASP A 379 -1.00 -3.11 8.52
N ILE A 380 -1.83 -2.35 9.23
CA ILE A 380 -1.37 -1.45 10.31
C ILE A 380 -1.01 -2.20 11.59
N THR A 381 -1.45 -3.45 11.77
CA THR A 381 -1.29 -4.16 13.05
C THR A 381 0.16 -4.46 13.35
N GLN A 382 0.93 -4.89 12.33
CA GLN A 382 2.37 -5.13 12.45
C GLN A 382 3.12 -3.84 12.82
N LEU A 383 2.74 -2.73 12.19
CA LEU A 383 3.35 -1.43 12.47
C LEU A 383 2.90 -0.86 13.83
N GLY A 384 1.68 -1.16 14.28
CA GLY A 384 1.22 -0.87 15.63
C GLY A 384 2.04 -1.63 16.68
N LYS A 385 2.17 -2.96 16.53
CA LYS A 385 3.00 -3.80 17.42
C LYS A 385 4.44 -3.33 17.50
N ALA A 386 5.02 -2.92 16.37
CA ALA A 386 6.37 -2.35 16.33
C ALA A 386 6.53 -1.08 17.19
N SER A 387 5.44 -0.34 17.45
CA SER A 387 5.45 0.86 18.29
C SER A 387 5.64 0.62 19.79
N ILE A 388 5.78 -0.63 20.22
CA ILE A 388 6.28 -0.92 21.58
C ILE A 388 7.71 -0.37 21.77
N ARG A 389 8.51 -0.30 20.70
CA ARG A 389 9.87 0.25 20.69
C ARG A 389 9.93 1.77 20.48
N ALA A 390 8.78 2.45 20.40
CA ALA A 390 8.74 3.88 20.11
C ALA A 390 9.37 4.69 21.24
N LYS A 391 10.20 5.67 20.87
CA LYS A 391 10.96 6.49 21.80
C LYS A 391 10.08 7.59 22.40
N LEU A 392 10.40 8.01 23.62
CA LEU A 392 9.72 9.13 24.27
C LEU A 392 9.87 10.39 23.39
N PRO A 393 8.78 11.15 23.16
CA PRO A 393 8.86 12.39 22.41
C PRO A 393 9.66 13.43 23.21
N GLU A 394 10.38 14.30 22.52
CA GLU A 394 10.94 15.50 23.14
C GLU A 394 9.79 16.41 23.61
N LEU A 395 9.85 16.80 24.88
CA LEU A 395 8.79 17.59 25.51
C LEU A 395 9.23 19.05 25.63
N PRO A 396 8.37 20.02 25.24
CA PRO A 396 8.67 21.42 25.44
C PRO A 396 8.69 21.80 26.93
N PRO A 397 9.33 22.93 27.29
CA PRO A 397 9.26 23.52 28.62
C PRO A 397 7.81 23.79 29.06
N LEU A 398 7.58 23.84 30.37
CA LEU A 398 6.27 24.17 30.91
C LEU A 398 5.91 25.64 30.66
N THR A 399 4.68 25.85 30.21
CA THR A 399 4.08 27.17 29.91
C THR A 399 3.54 27.88 31.15
N GLY A 400 3.54 27.21 32.31
CA GLY A 400 2.89 27.69 33.55
C GLY A 400 1.37 27.51 33.59
N LYS A 401 0.77 26.95 32.54
CA LYS A 401 -0.66 26.62 32.48
C LYS A 401 -0.94 25.24 33.03
N ARG A 402 -1.96 25.13 33.88
CA ARG A 402 -2.30 23.92 34.65
C ARG A 402 -3.67 23.42 34.26
N ILE A 403 -3.76 22.13 33.93
CA ILE A 403 -5.01 21.45 33.57
C ILE A 403 -5.21 20.20 34.43
N ALA A 404 -6.36 20.11 35.09
CA ALA A 404 -6.75 18.91 35.82
C ALA A 404 -7.47 17.94 34.87
N VAL A 405 -7.09 16.66 34.91
CA VAL A 405 -7.72 15.60 34.10
C VAL A 405 -8.28 14.55 35.04
N ILE A 406 -9.61 14.45 35.09
CA ILE A 406 -10.34 13.54 36.00
C ILE A 406 -10.60 12.24 35.26
N GLY A 407 -9.85 11.20 35.59
CA GLY A 407 -9.90 9.88 34.97
C GLY A 407 -8.60 9.57 34.22
N GLY A 408 -7.83 8.62 34.74
CA GLY A 408 -6.63 8.03 34.15
C GLY A 408 -6.91 6.90 33.16
N GLY A 409 -8.07 6.93 32.49
CA GLY A 409 -8.39 6.04 31.38
C GLY A 409 -7.80 6.50 30.03
N PRO A 410 -8.10 5.80 28.93
CA PRO A 410 -7.54 6.10 27.61
C PRO A 410 -7.79 7.52 27.10
N SER A 411 -9.00 8.05 27.31
CA SER A 411 -9.36 9.42 26.91
C SER A 411 -8.61 10.47 27.72
N GLY A 412 -8.59 10.33 29.05
CA GLY A 412 -7.90 11.25 29.95
C GLY A 412 -6.38 11.22 29.75
N ILE A 413 -5.79 10.03 29.64
CA ILE A 413 -4.36 9.89 29.30
C ILE A 413 -4.06 10.52 27.95
N SER A 414 -4.92 10.33 26.94
CA SER A 414 -4.74 10.99 25.64
C SER A 414 -4.76 12.52 25.77
N ALA A 415 -5.72 13.09 26.51
CA ALA A 415 -5.78 14.52 26.74
C ALA A 415 -4.53 15.04 27.47
N ALA A 416 -4.16 14.43 28.59
CA ALA A 416 -2.99 14.80 29.38
C ALA A 416 -1.69 14.68 28.57
N TRP A 417 -1.52 13.59 27.81
CA TRP A 417 -0.38 13.38 26.92
C TRP A 417 -0.25 14.50 25.89
N GLN A 418 -1.35 14.87 25.24
CA GLN A 418 -1.34 15.90 24.21
C GLN A 418 -1.11 17.30 24.80
N LEU A 419 -1.72 17.62 25.94
CA LEU A 419 -1.47 18.87 26.68
C LEU A 419 0.00 18.99 27.11
N ARG A 420 0.58 17.90 27.63
CA ARG A 420 2.00 17.88 28.03
C ARG A 420 2.92 18.10 26.84
N ARG A 421 2.61 17.52 25.68
CA ARG A 421 3.35 17.74 24.42
C ARG A 421 3.21 19.16 23.86
N GLN A 422 2.18 19.90 24.25
CA GLN A 422 2.03 21.33 23.96
C GLN A 422 2.76 22.22 24.99
N GLY A 423 3.30 21.64 26.07
CA GLY A 423 4.01 22.37 27.13
C GLY A 423 3.12 22.78 28.30
N HIS A 424 1.90 22.27 28.40
CA HIS A 424 1.03 22.52 29.54
C HIS A 424 1.24 21.45 30.63
N GLU A 425 1.03 21.84 31.89
CA GLU A 425 1.07 20.93 33.02
C GLU A 425 -0.28 20.24 33.15
N ALA A 426 -0.33 18.93 32.88
CA ALA A 426 -1.54 18.12 33.01
C ALA A 426 -1.42 17.19 34.21
N ILE A 427 -2.33 17.34 35.18
CA ILE A 427 -2.36 16.56 36.41
C ILE A 427 -3.54 15.59 36.35
N VAL A 428 -3.25 14.29 36.43
CA VAL A 428 -4.26 13.24 36.29
C VAL A 428 -4.74 12.78 37.66
N TYR A 429 -6.05 12.77 37.87
CA TYR A 429 -6.71 12.26 39.08
C TYR A 429 -7.46 10.97 38.74
N ASP A 430 -7.20 9.87 39.44
CA ASP A 430 -7.93 8.61 39.27
C ASP A 430 -8.21 7.95 40.63
N MET A 431 -9.36 7.29 40.74
CA MET A 431 -9.76 6.52 41.92
C MET A 431 -9.10 5.13 42.00
N ARG A 432 -8.59 4.62 40.88
CA ARG A 432 -7.94 3.31 40.78
C ARG A 432 -6.48 3.37 41.25
N PRO A 433 -5.91 2.22 41.64
CA PRO A 433 -4.49 2.11 42.01
C PRO A 433 -3.51 2.27 40.83
N GLU A 434 -4.00 2.14 39.60
CA GLU A 434 -3.15 2.13 38.39
C GLU A 434 -3.81 2.85 37.22
N LEU A 435 -2.96 3.43 36.36
CA LEU A 435 -3.36 4.10 35.12
C LEU A 435 -3.80 3.12 34.03
N GLY A 436 -4.58 3.65 33.10
CA GLY A 436 -5.10 2.98 31.91
C GLY A 436 -6.58 2.60 32.00
N GLY A 437 -7.24 2.80 33.14
CA GLY A 437 -8.68 2.59 33.27
C GLY A 437 -9.14 1.22 32.76
N LYS A 438 -10.15 1.18 31.89
CA LYS A 438 -10.71 -0.08 31.37
C LYS A 438 -9.71 -0.91 30.56
N ILE A 439 -8.74 -0.30 29.86
CA ILE A 439 -7.77 -1.08 29.06
C ILE A 439 -6.86 -1.93 29.95
N SER A 440 -6.38 -1.35 31.06
CA SER A 440 -5.55 -2.07 32.03
C SER A 440 -6.38 -3.00 32.88
N ALA A 441 -7.58 -2.60 33.30
CA ALA A 441 -8.34 -3.34 34.31
C ALA A 441 -9.24 -4.45 33.76
N MET A 442 -9.78 -4.32 32.54
CA MET A 442 -10.90 -5.16 32.09
C MET A 442 -10.62 -5.97 30.83
N ILE A 443 -9.70 -5.53 29.98
CA ILE A 443 -9.43 -6.23 28.72
C ILE A 443 -8.70 -7.55 29.01
N PRO A 444 -9.20 -8.70 28.48
CA PRO A 444 -8.60 -10.01 28.69
C PRO A 444 -7.18 -10.17 28.12
N ARG A 445 -6.37 -11.04 28.74
CA ARG A 445 -5.02 -11.42 28.26
C ARG A 445 -5.02 -12.11 26.89
N SER A 446 -6.13 -12.76 26.54
CA SER A 446 -6.35 -13.37 25.23
C SER A 446 -6.40 -12.33 24.09
N ARG A 447 -6.74 -11.08 24.40
CA ARG A 447 -6.83 -9.98 23.44
C ARG A 447 -5.49 -9.28 23.25
N ILE A 448 -4.77 -9.05 24.34
CA ILE A 448 -3.52 -8.29 24.37
C ILE A 448 -2.62 -8.80 25.51
N PRO A 449 -1.31 -8.98 25.27
CA PRO A 449 -0.36 -9.28 26.34
C PRO A 449 -0.23 -8.15 27.36
N ASP A 450 -0.18 -8.46 28.66
CA ASP A 450 -0.07 -7.45 29.72
C ASP A 450 1.18 -6.58 29.58
N GLU A 451 2.31 -7.18 29.18
CA GLU A 451 3.59 -6.51 28.91
C GLU A 451 3.47 -5.34 27.91
N VAL A 452 2.53 -5.42 26.95
CA VAL A 452 2.29 -4.33 25.99
C VAL A 452 1.64 -3.14 26.68
N ILE A 453 0.64 -3.40 27.53
CA ILE A 453 -0.05 -2.34 28.29
C ILE A 453 0.92 -1.73 29.30
N GLU A 454 1.64 -2.56 30.05
CA GLU A 454 2.62 -2.14 31.05
C GLU A 454 3.69 -1.23 30.44
N ALA A 455 4.25 -1.60 29.29
CA ALA A 455 5.25 -0.80 28.59
C ALA A 455 4.71 0.58 28.18
N GLU A 456 3.48 0.65 27.64
CA GLU A 456 2.89 1.93 27.23
C GLU A 456 2.48 2.80 28.43
N VAL A 457 1.96 2.19 29.49
CA VAL A 457 1.64 2.90 30.74
C VAL A 457 2.91 3.42 31.43
N ALA A 458 4.01 2.66 31.41
CA ALA A 458 5.30 3.13 31.90
C ALA A 458 5.80 4.35 31.09
N ARG A 459 5.67 4.31 29.77
CA ARG A 459 5.99 5.46 28.91
C ARG A 459 5.10 6.67 29.20
N VAL A 460 3.81 6.45 29.45
CA VAL A 460 2.87 7.51 29.87
C VAL A 460 3.32 8.15 31.18
N LYS A 461 3.71 7.36 32.20
CA LYS A 461 4.24 7.87 33.47
C LYS A 461 5.52 8.68 33.28
N GLY A 462 6.35 8.33 32.29
CA GLY A 462 7.54 9.10 31.93
C GLY A 462 7.23 10.50 31.35
N VAL A 463 6.06 10.67 30.71
CA VAL A 463 5.61 11.97 30.17
C VAL A 463 4.77 12.74 31.19
N LEU A 464 3.98 12.04 32.01
CA LEU A 464 3.05 12.61 32.98
C LEU A 464 3.59 12.40 34.41
N PRO A 465 4.38 13.33 34.96
CA PRO A 465 4.99 13.17 36.27
C PRO A 465 4.01 13.33 37.44
N HIS A 466 2.89 14.02 37.24
CA HIS A 466 1.91 14.34 38.28
C HIS A 466 0.63 13.53 38.10
N VAL A 467 0.53 12.42 38.84
CA VAL A 467 -0.60 11.51 38.79
C VAL A 467 -1.03 11.21 40.23
N ASN A 468 -2.26 11.58 40.57
CA ASN A 468 -2.88 11.34 41.86
C ASN A 468 -3.83 10.15 41.72
N LEU A 469 -3.42 9.01 42.27
CA LEU A 469 -4.19 7.76 42.28
C LEU A 469 -4.91 7.60 43.62
N HIS A 470 -5.87 6.66 43.70
CA HIS A 470 -6.70 6.42 44.89
C HIS A 470 -7.55 7.62 45.35
N GLN A 471 -7.79 8.58 44.47
CA GLN A 471 -8.52 9.79 44.82
C GLN A 471 -9.91 9.76 44.19
N ARG A 472 -10.95 9.48 44.99
CA ARG A 472 -12.33 9.69 44.61
C ARG A 472 -12.67 11.15 44.89
N LEU A 473 -12.94 11.92 43.84
CA LEU A 473 -13.29 13.34 43.97
C LEU A 473 -14.77 13.51 44.30
N GLU A 474 -15.04 14.38 45.25
CA GLU A 474 -16.37 14.87 45.61
C GLU A 474 -16.60 16.27 45.01
N LYS A 475 -17.83 16.79 45.14
CA LYS A 475 -18.22 18.09 44.56
C LYS A 475 -17.33 19.23 45.07
N SER A 476 -16.98 19.23 46.35
CA SER A 476 -16.09 20.24 46.96
C SER A 476 -14.69 20.22 46.36
N ASP A 477 -14.16 19.03 46.04
CA ASP A 477 -12.83 18.91 45.44
C ASP A 477 -12.83 19.51 44.02
N ILE A 478 -13.92 19.33 43.27
CA ILE A 478 -14.04 19.94 41.93
C ILE A 478 -14.10 21.46 42.00
N GLU A 479 -14.77 22.01 43.02
CA GLU A 479 -14.82 23.46 43.24
C GLU A 479 -13.44 24.02 43.58
N GLU A 480 -12.63 23.30 44.38
CA GLU A 480 -11.24 23.68 44.65
C GLU A 480 -10.37 23.61 43.39
N LEU A 481 -10.46 22.51 42.64
CA LEU A 481 -9.74 22.35 41.37
C LEU A 481 -10.10 23.44 40.35
N ARG A 482 -11.35 23.93 40.37
CA ARG A 482 -11.81 25.00 39.47
C ARG A 482 -11.10 26.32 39.72
N GLU A 483 -10.77 26.62 40.98
CA GLU A 483 -10.02 27.81 41.37
C GLU A 483 -8.52 27.66 41.07
N GLU A 484 -7.96 26.46 41.26
CA GLU A 484 -6.53 26.21 41.10
C GLU A 484 -6.08 26.03 39.63
N PHE A 485 -6.95 25.47 38.77
CA PHE A 485 -6.60 25.10 37.39
C PHE A 485 -7.22 26.05 36.34
N ASP A 486 -6.51 26.22 35.22
CA ASP A 486 -7.01 26.98 34.07
C ASP A 486 -8.22 26.27 33.43
N PHE A 487 -8.12 24.94 33.28
CA PHE A 487 -9.16 24.08 32.71
C PHE A 487 -9.25 22.73 33.42
N ILE A 488 -10.43 22.10 33.35
CA ILE A 488 -10.70 20.76 33.86
C ILE A 488 -11.22 19.88 32.72
N VAL A 489 -10.66 18.68 32.57
CA VAL A 489 -11.08 17.66 31.60
C VAL A 489 -11.69 16.47 32.33
N ILE A 490 -12.99 16.25 32.16
CA ILE A 490 -13.73 15.14 32.73
C ILE A 490 -13.65 13.93 31.78
N ALA A 491 -12.96 12.89 32.22
CA ALA A 491 -12.70 11.65 31.50
C ALA A 491 -12.96 10.41 32.40
N SER A 492 -13.91 10.52 33.34
CA SER A 492 -14.23 9.50 34.36
C SER A 492 -14.74 8.17 33.80
N GLY A 493 -15.14 8.17 32.53
CA GLY A 493 -15.76 7.04 31.83
C GLY A 493 -17.11 6.66 32.42
N THR A 494 -17.58 5.46 32.06
CA THR A 494 -18.75 4.84 32.67
C THR A 494 -18.34 3.78 33.67
N GLN A 495 -18.98 3.78 34.84
CA GLN A 495 -18.68 2.86 35.95
C GLN A 495 -19.92 2.18 36.51
N LYS A 496 -21.10 2.79 36.36
CA LYS A 496 -22.34 2.27 36.90
C LYS A 496 -23.06 1.41 35.86
N PRO A 497 -23.21 0.09 36.07
CA PRO A 497 -23.89 -0.76 35.11
C PRO A 497 -25.37 -0.42 35.04
N ARG A 498 -25.93 -0.46 33.82
CA ARG A 498 -27.39 -0.42 33.67
C ARG A 498 -27.96 -1.75 34.12
N VAL A 499 -28.85 -1.70 35.10
CA VAL A 499 -29.55 -2.89 35.61
C VAL A 499 -30.99 -2.85 35.12
N LEU A 500 -31.48 -3.98 34.63
CA LEU A 500 -32.88 -4.13 34.23
C LEU A 500 -33.77 -4.08 35.48
N PRO A 501 -34.86 -3.29 35.50
CA PRO A 501 -35.79 -3.22 36.62
C PRO A 501 -36.75 -4.41 36.65
N ILE A 502 -36.20 -5.64 36.71
CA ILE A 502 -36.95 -6.89 36.70
C ILE A 502 -36.84 -7.64 38.05
N PRO A 503 -37.85 -8.43 38.45
CA PRO A 503 -37.74 -9.31 39.61
C PRO A 503 -36.53 -10.25 39.49
N GLY A 504 -35.82 -10.46 40.60
CA GLY A 504 -34.64 -11.35 40.65
C GLY A 504 -33.33 -10.75 40.09
N LYS A 505 -33.32 -9.46 39.73
CA LYS A 505 -32.14 -8.75 39.18
C LYS A 505 -30.85 -8.91 40.01
N GLU A 506 -30.95 -9.21 41.31
CA GLU A 506 -29.79 -9.35 42.20
C GLU A 506 -28.94 -10.60 41.89
N LYS A 507 -29.49 -11.54 41.09
CA LYS A 507 -28.77 -12.71 40.59
C LYS A 507 -27.96 -12.42 39.31
N LEU A 508 -28.13 -11.24 38.71
CA LEU A 508 -27.40 -10.84 37.51
C LEU A 508 -25.98 -10.40 37.87
N ILE A 509 -25.01 -10.88 37.10
CA ILE A 509 -23.62 -10.44 37.22
C ILE A 509 -23.35 -9.38 36.15
N PRO A 510 -23.02 -8.13 36.53
CA PRO A 510 -22.62 -7.12 35.55
C PRO A 510 -21.38 -7.55 34.77
N ALA A 511 -21.40 -7.40 33.45
CA ALA A 511 -20.31 -7.87 32.58
C ALA A 511 -18.94 -7.27 32.92
N LEU A 512 -18.89 -5.98 33.28
CA LEU A 512 -17.63 -5.35 33.70
C LEU A 512 -17.07 -5.97 34.99
N ASN A 513 -17.94 -6.29 35.96
CA ASN A 513 -17.53 -6.95 37.20
C ASN A 513 -17.04 -8.37 36.92
N PHE A 514 -17.74 -9.08 36.04
CA PHE A 514 -17.34 -10.42 35.59
C PHE A 514 -15.96 -10.40 34.92
N LEU A 515 -15.73 -9.49 33.97
CA LEU A 515 -14.44 -9.36 33.27
C LEU A 515 -13.29 -8.96 34.22
N LEU A 516 -13.56 -8.10 35.22
CA LEU A 516 -12.59 -7.79 36.27
C LEU A 516 -12.18 -9.05 37.05
N MET A 517 -13.16 -9.87 37.46
CA MET A 517 -12.89 -11.15 38.14
C MET A 517 -12.14 -12.14 37.22
N CYS A 518 -12.48 -12.17 35.94
CA CYS A 518 -11.80 -13.01 34.95
C CYS A 518 -10.32 -12.64 34.82
N LYS A 519 -10.02 -11.33 34.76
CA LYS A 519 -8.65 -10.81 34.70
C LYS A 519 -7.86 -11.14 35.96
N ALA A 520 -8.51 -11.06 37.13
CA ALA A 520 -7.91 -11.45 38.41
C ALA A 520 -7.76 -12.98 38.59
N GLY A 521 -8.29 -13.81 37.67
CA GLY A 521 -8.27 -15.26 37.80
C GLY A 521 -9.27 -15.80 38.84
N GLN A 522 -10.24 -14.99 39.26
CA GLN A 522 -11.15 -15.26 40.38
C GLN A 522 -12.61 -15.49 39.96
N ALA A 523 -12.91 -15.44 38.66
CA ALA A 523 -14.27 -15.65 38.16
C ALA A 523 -14.76 -17.08 38.42
N LYS A 524 -16.05 -17.21 38.71
CA LYS A 524 -16.77 -18.48 38.81
C LYS A 524 -17.95 -18.45 37.86
N VAL A 525 -18.09 -19.49 37.05
CA VAL A 525 -19.22 -19.67 36.11
C VAL A 525 -19.77 -21.08 36.24
N GLY A 526 -21.08 -21.21 36.03
CA GLY A 526 -21.72 -22.52 35.86
C GLY A 526 -21.50 -23.09 34.46
N LYS A 527 -22.12 -24.23 34.17
CA LYS A 527 -21.98 -24.92 32.88
C LYS A 527 -22.78 -24.23 31.77
N ARG A 528 -23.95 -23.71 32.12
CA ARG A 528 -24.84 -22.95 31.22
C ARG A 528 -24.80 -21.47 31.55
N VAL A 529 -24.28 -20.67 30.62
CA VAL A 529 -24.13 -19.21 30.76
C VAL A 529 -25.05 -18.50 29.78
N LEU A 530 -25.86 -17.59 30.32
CA LEU A 530 -26.71 -16.69 29.54
C LEU A 530 -26.18 -15.27 29.67
N ILE A 531 -26.01 -14.57 28.55
CA ILE A 531 -25.53 -13.20 28.50
C ILE A 531 -26.63 -12.32 27.90
N ILE A 532 -27.11 -11.35 28.68
CA ILE A 532 -28.11 -10.36 28.26
C ILE A 532 -27.37 -9.15 27.67
N GLY A 533 -27.42 -9.00 26.36
CA GLY A 533 -26.70 -7.99 25.57
C GLY A 533 -25.62 -8.62 24.70
N ALA A 534 -25.81 -8.57 23.38
CA ALA A 534 -24.95 -9.24 22.40
C ALA A 534 -24.00 -8.28 21.66
N GLY A 535 -23.53 -7.23 22.35
CA GLY A 535 -22.47 -6.33 21.88
C GLY A 535 -21.06 -6.89 22.12
N ASN A 536 -20.02 -6.13 21.74
CA ASN A 536 -18.62 -6.56 21.86
C ASN A 536 -18.22 -6.99 23.29
N VAL A 537 -18.67 -6.26 24.32
CA VAL A 537 -18.42 -6.62 25.73
C VAL A 537 -19.09 -7.95 26.10
N GLY A 538 -20.28 -8.22 25.56
CA GLY A 538 -20.96 -9.50 25.74
C GLY A 538 -20.20 -10.66 25.08
N CYS A 539 -19.62 -10.43 23.90
CA CYS A 539 -18.76 -11.40 23.22
C CYS A 539 -17.45 -11.65 23.99
N ASP A 540 -16.82 -10.63 24.57
CA ASP A 540 -15.65 -10.81 25.44
C ASP A 540 -16.02 -11.62 26.69
N ALA A 541 -17.18 -11.33 27.31
CA ALA A 541 -17.69 -12.10 28.44
C ALA A 541 -17.97 -13.57 28.07
N ALA A 542 -18.44 -13.84 26.84
CA ALA A 542 -18.63 -15.20 26.34
C ALA A 542 -17.31 -15.96 26.20
N ALA A 543 -16.30 -15.35 25.57
CA ALA A 543 -14.99 -15.96 25.40
C ALA A 543 -14.32 -16.25 26.76
N GLU A 544 -14.42 -15.32 27.72
CA GLU A 544 -13.88 -15.53 29.07
C GLU A 544 -14.72 -16.54 29.87
N ALA A 545 -16.05 -16.56 29.75
CA ALA A 545 -16.87 -17.58 30.39
C ALA A 545 -16.48 -18.99 29.95
N HIS A 546 -16.21 -19.19 28.65
CA HIS A 546 -15.69 -20.46 28.14
C HIS A 546 -14.34 -20.81 28.78
N ARG A 547 -13.42 -19.84 28.88
CA ARG A 547 -12.11 -20.02 29.54
C ARG A 547 -12.24 -20.45 31.01
N PHE A 548 -13.30 -20.04 31.70
CA PHE A 548 -13.59 -20.44 33.08
C PHE A 548 -14.48 -21.69 33.20
N GLY A 549 -14.74 -22.40 32.10
CA GLY A 549 -15.37 -23.73 32.11
C GLY A 549 -16.85 -23.78 31.75
N ALA A 550 -17.41 -22.71 31.16
CA ALA A 550 -18.74 -22.74 30.57
C ALA A 550 -18.77 -23.62 29.31
N GLU A 551 -19.81 -24.45 29.19
CA GLU A 551 -20.00 -25.41 28.09
C GLU A 551 -21.09 -24.95 27.12
N GLU A 552 -22.18 -24.38 27.66
CA GLU A 552 -23.26 -23.82 26.86
C GLU A 552 -23.34 -22.32 27.08
N ILE A 553 -23.13 -21.54 26.02
CA ILE A 553 -23.12 -20.08 26.09
C ILE A 553 -24.15 -19.52 25.10
N LEU A 554 -25.11 -18.76 25.62
CA LEU A 554 -26.14 -18.08 24.83
C LEU A 554 -26.10 -16.58 25.09
N LEU A 555 -25.93 -15.79 24.04
CA LEU A 555 -26.11 -14.34 24.06
C LEU A 555 -27.50 -14.01 23.53
N ILE A 556 -28.23 -13.20 24.27
CA ILE A 556 -29.55 -12.70 23.86
C ILE A 556 -29.55 -11.19 23.73
N ASP A 557 -30.37 -10.67 22.84
CA ASP A 557 -30.55 -9.22 22.66
C ASP A 557 -32.00 -8.89 22.24
N ILE A 558 -32.42 -7.65 22.49
CA ILE A 558 -33.75 -7.15 22.08
C ILE A 558 -33.77 -6.81 20.58
N GLN A 559 -32.60 -6.58 19.99
CA GLN A 559 -32.40 -6.21 18.59
C GLN A 559 -31.33 -7.10 17.94
N GLU A 560 -31.08 -6.91 16.64
CA GLU A 560 -29.97 -7.59 15.98
C GLU A 560 -28.63 -7.24 16.66
N PRO A 561 -27.80 -8.23 17.02
CA PRO A 561 -26.53 -8.00 17.70
C PRO A 561 -25.62 -7.00 16.99
N LEU A 562 -25.24 -5.94 17.69
CA LEU A 562 -24.30 -4.91 17.21
C LEU A 562 -22.83 -5.34 17.29
N SER A 563 -22.55 -6.56 17.75
CA SER A 563 -21.18 -7.09 17.84
C SER A 563 -20.59 -7.38 16.46
N PHE A 564 -19.30 -7.10 16.32
CA PHE A 564 -18.55 -7.29 15.08
C PHE A 564 -17.07 -7.58 15.37
N GLY A 565 -16.29 -7.81 14.32
CA GLY A 565 -14.83 -7.88 14.44
C GLY A 565 -14.32 -9.16 15.12
N LYS A 566 -13.23 -9.03 15.88
CA LYS A 566 -12.50 -10.16 16.46
C LYS A 566 -13.25 -10.75 17.66
N GLU A 567 -13.91 -9.88 18.42
CA GLU A 567 -14.72 -10.17 19.61
C GLU A 567 -15.82 -11.16 19.26
N ARG A 568 -16.61 -10.85 18.21
CA ARG A 568 -17.67 -11.73 17.73
C ARG A 568 -17.12 -13.07 17.22
N LYS A 569 -16.05 -13.05 16.43
CA LYS A 569 -15.42 -14.28 15.90
C LYS A 569 -14.89 -15.18 17.01
N GLU A 570 -14.33 -14.61 18.08
CA GLU A 570 -13.85 -15.35 19.25
C GLU A 570 -15.02 -16.00 20.01
N ALA A 571 -16.11 -15.26 20.22
CA ALA A 571 -17.34 -15.80 20.82
C ALA A 571 -17.94 -16.96 19.98
N GLU A 572 -18.02 -16.79 18.66
CA GLU A 572 -18.50 -17.84 17.74
C GLU A 572 -17.56 -19.05 17.73
N ALA A 573 -16.23 -18.84 17.80
CA ALA A 573 -15.23 -19.91 17.82
C ALA A 573 -15.30 -20.78 19.07
N VAL A 574 -15.72 -20.22 20.22
CA VAL A 574 -15.97 -20.98 21.45
C VAL A 574 -17.37 -21.60 21.51
N GLY A 575 -18.15 -21.53 20.41
CA GLY A 575 -19.47 -22.14 20.30
C GLY A 575 -20.62 -21.32 20.88
N ALA A 576 -20.42 -20.03 21.15
CA ALA A 576 -21.48 -19.17 21.66
C ALA A 576 -22.59 -18.98 20.63
N LYS A 577 -23.84 -19.13 21.06
CA LYS A 577 -25.04 -18.93 20.23
C LYS A 577 -25.64 -17.55 20.45
N PHE A 578 -26.32 -17.03 19.45
CA PHE A 578 -26.97 -15.73 19.50
C PHE A 578 -28.48 -15.89 19.25
N ARG A 579 -29.31 -15.19 20.03
CA ARG A 579 -30.77 -15.23 19.87
C ARG A 579 -31.39 -13.84 20.08
N TRP A 580 -32.18 -13.40 19.11
CA TRP A 580 -32.91 -12.14 19.13
C TRP A 580 -34.18 -12.25 18.29
N PRO A 581 -35.21 -11.41 18.50
CA PRO A 581 -35.37 -10.53 19.65
C PRO A 581 -35.79 -11.31 20.91
N CYS A 582 -35.25 -10.96 22.08
CA CYS A 582 -35.58 -11.55 23.37
C CYS A 582 -35.75 -10.46 24.44
N PHE A 583 -36.88 -10.49 25.14
CA PHE A 583 -37.21 -9.50 26.18
C PHE A 583 -37.28 -10.18 27.56
N SER A 584 -36.44 -9.74 28.48
CA SER A 584 -36.36 -10.27 29.85
C SER A 584 -37.56 -9.83 30.70
N LYS A 585 -38.20 -10.78 31.40
CA LYS A 585 -39.32 -10.52 32.33
C LYS A 585 -38.89 -10.67 33.80
N ALA A 586 -38.22 -11.76 34.15
CA ALA A 586 -37.75 -12.02 35.52
C ALA A 586 -36.56 -12.99 35.52
N VAL A 587 -35.75 -12.94 36.57
CA VAL A 587 -34.65 -13.89 36.82
C VAL A 587 -35.07 -14.86 37.93
N THR A 588 -35.13 -16.15 37.61
CA THR A 588 -35.55 -17.22 38.53
C THR A 588 -34.34 -18.08 38.96
N ASP A 589 -34.56 -19.13 39.77
CA ASP A 589 -33.50 -20.11 40.07
C ASP A 589 -33.21 -21.06 38.91
N GLU A 590 -34.16 -21.22 37.98
CA GLU A 590 -34.02 -22.09 36.81
C GLU A 590 -33.35 -21.36 35.63
N GLY A 591 -33.42 -20.02 35.58
CA GLY A 591 -32.78 -19.21 34.54
C GLY A 591 -33.47 -17.86 34.31
N LEU A 592 -33.56 -17.42 33.05
CA LEU A 592 -34.22 -16.17 32.67
C LEU A 592 -35.61 -16.44 32.07
N GLU A 593 -36.64 -15.89 32.69
CA GLU A 593 -38.00 -15.86 32.13
C GLU A 593 -38.12 -14.71 31.11
N LEU A 594 -38.55 -15.04 29.89
CA LEU A 594 -38.87 -14.07 28.84
C LEU A 594 -40.30 -13.56 28.96
N THR A 595 -40.62 -12.43 28.33
CA THR A 595 -41.99 -11.91 28.25
C THR A 595 -42.96 -12.84 27.51
N THR A 596 -42.45 -13.77 26.71
CA THR A 596 -43.21 -14.83 26.03
C THR A 596 -43.68 -15.94 26.98
N GLY A 597 -43.18 -15.99 28.22
CA GLY A 597 -43.41 -17.07 29.19
C GLY A 597 -42.42 -18.23 29.07
N GLU A 598 -41.49 -18.18 28.11
CA GLU A 598 -40.41 -19.16 28.00
C GLU A 598 -39.34 -18.91 29.07
N ILE A 599 -38.81 -19.98 29.67
CA ILE A 599 -37.65 -19.92 30.57
C ILE A 599 -36.42 -20.42 29.79
N ILE A 600 -35.40 -19.57 29.68
CA ILE A 600 -34.08 -19.96 29.18
C ILE A 600 -33.26 -20.46 30.37
N PRO A 601 -32.91 -21.76 30.44
CA PRO A 601 -32.16 -22.31 31.55
C PRO A 601 -30.75 -21.76 31.61
N ALA A 602 -30.30 -21.31 32.78
CA ALA A 602 -28.94 -20.79 32.96
C ALA A 602 -28.48 -20.92 34.41
N ASP A 603 -27.23 -21.35 34.60
CA ASP A 603 -26.59 -21.44 35.92
C ASP A 603 -25.90 -20.10 36.28
N THR A 604 -25.56 -19.30 35.29
CA THR A 604 -24.96 -17.97 35.46
C THR A 604 -25.53 -17.02 34.42
N ILE A 605 -25.99 -15.86 34.87
CA ILE A 605 -26.59 -14.85 34.00
C ILE A 605 -25.78 -13.56 34.09
N ILE A 606 -25.16 -13.17 32.98
CA ILE A 606 -24.35 -11.98 32.85
C ILE A 606 -25.16 -10.89 32.15
N ILE A 607 -25.10 -9.65 32.62
CA ILE A 607 -25.78 -8.52 31.99
C ILE A 607 -24.77 -7.51 31.40
N SER A 608 -24.94 -7.21 30.11
CA SER A 608 -24.08 -6.34 29.30
C SER A 608 -24.90 -5.35 28.46
N VAL A 609 -25.91 -4.71 29.04
CA VAL A 609 -26.81 -3.75 28.37
C VAL A 609 -26.32 -2.29 28.39
N GLY A 610 -25.03 -2.10 28.68
CA GLY A 610 -24.35 -0.80 28.74
C GLY A 610 -24.21 -0.22 30.15
N ASP A 611 -23.39 0.81 30.26
CA ASP A 611 -23.06 1.48 31.51
C ASP A 611 -23.35 2.99 31.41
N VAL A 612 -23.49 3.65 32.55
CA VAL A 612 -23.63 5.11 32.65
C VAL A 612 -22.51 5.69 33.53
N PRO A 613 -22.12 6.96 33.30
CA PRO A 613 -21.18 7.63 34.19
C PRO A 613 -21.81 7.92 35.55
N GLU A 614 -20.97 7.94 36.59
CA GLU A 614 -21.32 8.55 37.88
C GLU A 614 -21.02 10.05 37.77
N LEU A 615 -21.99 10.91 38.04
CA LEU A 615 -21.91 12.36 37.78
C LEU A 615 -22.15 13.21 39.04
N ASP A 616 -22.30 12.58 40.21
CA ASP A 616 -22.68 13.26 41.46
C ASP A 616 -21.62 14.27 41.96
N PHE A 617 -20.38 14.15 41.48
CA PHE A 617 -19.28 15.07 41.78
C PHE A 617 -19.30 16.35 40.93
N LEU A 618 -20.17 16.46 39.93
CA LEU A 618 -20.19 17.60 39.02
C LEU A 618 -20.88 18.84 39.63
N PRO A 619 -20.41 20.05 39.28
CA PRO A 619 -21.14 21.28 39.52
C PRO A 619 -22.53 21.28 38.83
N GLU A 620 -23.50 21.96 39.44
CA GLU A 620 -24.90 22.01 38.96
C GLU A 620 -25.06 22.70 37.60
N ASN A 621 -24.11 23.56 37.22
CA ASN A 621 -24.15 24.29 35.96
C ASN A 621 -23.63 23.48 34.76
N ILE A 622 -23.18 22.22 34.96
CA ILE A 622 -22.83 21.31 33.87
C ILE A 622 -24.09 20.56 33.42
N GLU A 623 -24.52 20.84 32.19
CA GLU A 623 -25.69 20.19 31.59
C GLU A 623 -25.43 18.71 31.33
N THR A 624 -26.45 17.89 31.63
CA THR A 624 -26.46 16.46 31.32
C THR A 624 -27.67 16.13 30.44
N GLU A 625 -27.52 15.12 29.58
CA GLU A 625 -28.59 14.61 28.75
C GLU A 625 -28.59 13.08 28.80
N ARG A 626 -29.73 12.47 29.17
CA ARG A 626 -29.91 11.01 29.25
C ARG A 626 -28.84 10.29 30.10
N GLY A 627 -28.35 10.96 31.14
CA GLY A 627 -27.32 10.44 32.05
C GLY A 627 -25.89 10.56 31.55
N PHE A 628 -25.62 11.35 30.50
CA PHE A 628 -24.27 11.67 30.00
C PHE A 628 -24.03 13.18 30.04
N ILE A 629 -22.77 13.61 30.06
CA ILE A 629 -22.44 15.04 30.01
C ILE A 629 -22.66 15.57 28.60
N LYS A 630 -23.39 16.70 28.49
CA LYS A 630 -23.63 17.37 27.21
C LYS A 630 -22.43 18.27 26.87
N VAL A 631 -21.98 18.18 25.61
CA VAL A 631 -20.85 18.96 25.10
C VAL A 631 -21.12 19.50 23.70
N ASN A 632 -20.38 20.53 23.30
CA ASN A 632 -20.32 21.00 21.91
C ASN A 632 -19.39 20.14 21.04
N GLU A 633 -19.23 20.51 19.77
CA GLU A 633 -18.35 19.82 18.80
C GLU A 633 -16.86 19.79 19.16
N HIS A 634 -16.44 20.64 20.11
CA HIS A 634 -15.09 20.70 20.65
C HIS A 634 -14.93 20.04 22.02
N TYR A 635 -15.94 19.28 22.48
CA TYR A 635 -15.96 18.60 23.78
C TYR A 635 -16.01 19.54 24.99
N GLN A 636 -16.36 20.81 24.80
CA GLN A 636 -16.55 21.77 25.90
C GLN A 636 -17.97 21.63 26.46
N THR A 637 -18.12 21.69 27.78
CA THR A 637 -19.43 21.60 28.45
C THR A 637 -20.15 22.96 28.45
N SER A 638 -21.29 23.06 29.13
CA SER A 638 -21.96 24.35 29.40
C SER A 638 -21.14 25.29 30.28
N ASP A 639 -20.11 24.79 30.98
CA ASP A 639 -19.12 25.60 31.67
C ASP A 639 -17.85 25.78 30.82
N PRO A 640 -17.46 27.01 30.47
CA PRO A 640 -16.28 27.26 29.62
C PRO A 640 -14.96 26.69 30.16
N LYS A 641 -14.82 26.52 31.49
CA LYS A 641 -13.61 25.92 32.10
C LYS A 641 -13.58 24.39 32.00
N PHE A 642 -14.70 23.74 31.67
CA PHE A 642 -14.82 22.29 31.69
C PHE A 642 -14.94 21.70 30.28
N PHE A 643 -14.19 20.63 30.06
CA PHE A 643 -14.31 19.75 28.92
C PHE A 643 -14.71 18.36 29.40
N ALA A 644 -15.44 17.60 28.58
CA ALA A 644 -15.77 16.21 28.88
C ALA A 644 -15.53 15.33 27.66
N ILE A 645 -14.92 14.16 27.86
CA ILE A 645 -14.46 13.28 26.77
C ILE A 645 -14.64 11.80 27.07
N GLY A 646 -14.71 11.00 26.00
CA GLY A 646 -14.84 9.54 26.08
C GLY A 646 -16.21 9.09 26.57
N ASP A 647 -16.23 7.94 27.24
CA ASP A 647 -17.45 7.24 27.66
C ASP A 647 -18.38 8.08 28.56
N THR A 648 -17.87 9.12 29.25
CA THR A 648 -18.70 10.04 30.06
C THR A 648 -19.64 10.91 29.23
N VAL A 649 -19.30 11.16 27.96
CA VAL A 649 -20.14 11.91 27.01
C VAL A 649 -20.98 10.96 26.17
N LYS A 650 -20.37 9.90 25.66
CA LYS A 650 -21.03 8.90 24.82
C LYS A 650 -20.18 7.64 24.75
N LEU A 651 -20.82 6.47 24.85
CA LEU A 651 -20.17 5.19 24.61
C LEU A 651 -19.66 5.09 23.15
N GLY A 652 -18.45 4.57 22.96
CA GLY A 652 -17.83 4.43 21.65
C GLY A 652 -16.66 3.46 21.62
N LEU A 653 -15.89 3.48 20.53
CA LEU A 653 -14.66 2.70 20.43
C LEU A 653 -13.54 3.33 21.25
N LEU A 654 -12.55 2.50 21.61
CA LEU A 654 -11.33 2.97 22.27
C LEU A 654 -10.62 4.10 21.49
N THR A 655 -10.62 4.02 20.15
CA THR A 655 -10.07 5.06 19.28
C THR A 655 -10.87 6.36 19.31
N ASP A 656 -12.18 6.30 19.53
CA ASP A 656 -13.02 7.49 19.68
C ASP A 656 -12.68 8.22 20.97
N ALA A 657 -12.52 7.49 22.07
CA ALA A 657 -12.12 8.04 23.36
C ALA A 657 -10.74 8.73 23.30
N ILE A 658 -9.75 8.07 22.65
CA ILE A 658 -8.41 8.65 22.45
C ILE A 658 -8.47 9.87 21.52
N GLY A 659 -9.24 9.79 20.44
CA GLY A 659 -9.45 10.90 19.50
C GLY A 659 -10.11 12.11 20.15
N ALA A 660 -11.10 11.89 21.03
CA ALA A 660 -11.75 12.93 21.81
C ALA A 660 -10.75 13.65 22.73
N GLY A 661 -9.90 12.90 23.44
CA GLY A 661 -8.85 13.49 24.27
C GLY A 661 -7.87 14.36 23.49
N ARG A 662 -7.46 13.91 22.30
CA ARG A 662 -6.60 14.71 21.40
C ARG A 662 -7.27 15.99 20.93
N LYS A 663 -8.54 15.92 20.51
CA LYS A 663 -9.31 17.08 20.04
C LYS A 663 -9.56 18.10 21.14
N ALA A 664 -9.93 17.65 22.35
CA ALA A 664 -10.12 18.51 23.51
C ALA A 664 -8.81 19.20 23.91
N ALA A 665 -7.70 18.46 23.98
CA ALA A 665 -6.38 19.02 24.27
C ALA A 665 -5.94 20.05 23.21
N GLN A 666 -6.19 19.78 21.92
CA GLN A 666 -5.94 20.75 20.85
C GLN A 666 -6.74 22.03 21.08
N ARG A 667 -8.04 21.91 21.39
CA ARG A 667 -8.90 23.08 21.62
C ARG A 667 -8.45 23.90 22.84
N ILE A 668 -8.09 23.23 23.93
CA ILE A 668 -7.57 23.90 25.14
C ILE A 668 -6.29 24.67 24.81
N GLY A 669 -5.35 24.07 24.07
CA GLY A 669 -4.13 24.75 23.63
C GLY A 669 -4.39 25.95 22.71
N GLU A 670 -5.38 25.86 21.81
CA GLU A 670 -5.82 26.99 20.98
C GLU A 670 -6.34 28.14 21.84
N ILE A 671 -7.20 27.86 22.84
CA ILE A 671 -7.73 28.87 23.77
C ILE A 671 -6.60 29.50 24.58
N LEU A 672 -5.71 28.70 25.16
CA LEU A 672 -4.61 29.18 26.01
C LEU A 672 -3.58 30.02 25.24
N SER A 673 -3.36 29.71 23.97
CA SER A 673 -2.39 30.45 23.14
C SER A 673 -2.95 31.74 22.54
N GLY A 674 -4.25 32.00 22.68
CA GLY A 674 -4.93 33.15 22.06
C GLY A 674 -4.91 33.12 20.51
N LYS A 675 -4.38 32.05 19.92
CA LYS A 675 -4.39 31.86 18.48
C LYS A 675 -5.72 31.24 18.12
N SER A 676 -6.58 32.02 17.45
CA SER A 676 -7.46 31.42 16.44
C SER A 676 -6.55 30.95 15.31
N LEU A 677 -5.87 29.82 15.50
CA LEU A 677 -5.48 29.02 14.35
C LEU A 677 -6.83 28.69 13.74
N THR A 678 -7.26 29.39 12.70
CA THR A 678 -8.23 28.81 11.77
C THR A 678 -7.52 27.55 11.27
N PRO A 679 -7.81 26.35 11.80
CA PRO A 679 -7.25 25.19 11.16
C PRO A 679 -7.89 25.25 9.78
N ALA A 680 -7.13 25.09 8.70
CA ALA A 680 -7.74 24.63 7.47
C ALA A 680 -8.65 23.47 7.90
N GLY A 681 -9.97 23.61 7.71
CA GLY A 681 -10.94 22.67 8.23
C GLY A 681 -10.53 21.23 7.91
N PRO A 682 -11.00 20.22 8.66
CA PRO A 682 -10.55 18.84 8.47
C PRO A 682 -10.56 18.49 6.99
N ARG A 683 -9.39 18.12 6.46
CA ARG A 683 -9.24 17.85 5.02
C ARG A 683 -10.28 16.84 4.60
N SER A 684 -11.02 17.14 3.52
CA SER A 684 -11.96 16.19 2.98
C SER A 684 -11.22 14.92 2.52
N LYS A 685 -11.90 13.78 2.65
CA LYS A 685 -11.36 12.49 2.19
C LYS A 685 -11.22 12.52 0.67
N ILE A 686 -10.09 12.07 0.15
CA ILE A 686 -9.92 11.92 -1.31
C ILE A 686 -10.92 10.91 -1.86
N ASP A 687 -11.47 11.20 -3.04
CA ASP A 687 -12.28 10.26 -3.80
C ASP A 687 -11.44 9.03 -4.20
N TYR A 688 -11.97 7.83 -3.98
CA TYR A 688 -11.33 6.59 -4.39
C TYR A 688 -11.05 6.54 -5.90
N ALA A 689 -11.90 7.14 -6.74
CA ALA A 689 -11.75 7.13 -8.20
C ALA A 689 -10.48 7.84 -8.70
N ARG A 690 -9.94 8.77 -7.90
CA ARG A 690 -8.68 9.49 -8.21
C ARG A 690 -7.45 8.62 -8.04
N VAL A 691 -7.51 7.56 -7.24
CA VAL A 691 -6.38 6.68 -6.91
C VAL A 691 -6.32 5.54 -7.93
N LYS A 692 -5.14 5.31 -8.53
CA LYS A 692 -4.92 4.26 -9.54
C LYS A 692 -4.20 3.07 -8.94
N LEU A 693 -4.85 1.90 -8.95
CA LEU A 693 -4.37 0.69 -8.28
C LEU A 693 -3.69 -0.32 -9.23
N GLU A 694 -3.66 -0.04 -10.53
CA GLU A 694 -3.11 -0.89 -11.59
C GLU A 694 -1.62 -1.19 -11.38
N TYR A 695 -0.93 -0.34 -10.63
CA TYR A 695 0.49 -0.45 -10.28
C TYR A 695 0.79 -1.46 -9.16
N PHE A 696 -0.24 -2.01 -8.50
CA PHE A 696 -0.08 -2.92 -7.38
C PHE A 696 -0.47 -4.35 -7.75
N ASP A 697 0.03 -5.34 -6.99
CA ASP A 697 -0.25 -6.75 -7.25
C ASP A 697 -1.54 -7.19 -6.52
N PRO A 698 -2.62 -7.54 -7.26
CA PRO A 698 -3.86 -8.01 -6.66
C PRO A 698 -3.78 -9.44 -6.11
N ARG A 699 -2.73 -10.21 -6.45
CA ARG A 699 -2.63 -11.64 -6.09
C ARG A 699 -2.06 -11.86 -4.69
N LEU A 700 -1.57 -10.82 -4.03
CA LEU A 700 -0.99 -10.93 -2.70
C LEU A 700 -2.09 -11.32 -1.68
N ALA A 701 -1.91 -12.49 -1.06
CA ALA A 701 -2.77 -12.97 0.02
C ALA A 701 -2.33 -12.48 1.41
N GLY A 702 -1.10 -11.96 1.52
CA GLY A 702 -0.51 -11.39 2.73
C GLY A 702 0.72 -10.57 2.40
N PHE A 703 1.37 -10.00 3.42
CA PHE A 703 2.65 -9.30 3.27
C PHE A 703 3.72 -10.03 4.09
N ASP A 704 4.90 -10.22 3.49
CA ASP A 704 6.04 -10.89 4.14
C ASP A 704 6.73 -10.01 5.22
N GLY A 705 6.29 -8.76 5.38
CA GLY A 705 6.83 -7.82 6.36
C GLY A 705 6.38 -6.37 6.12
N ILE A 706 6.83 -5.47 6.99
CA ILE A 706 6.47 -4.05 6.94
C ILE A 706 6.95 -3.36 5.65
N GLU A 707 8.10 -3.76 5.11
CA GLU A 707 8.64 -3.20 3.86
C GLU A 707 7.82 -3.63 2.64
N SER A 708 7.47 -4.92 2.57
CA SER A 708 6.57 -5.45 1.54
C SER A 708 5.21 -4.74 1.59
N CYS A 709 4.63 -4.59 2.79
CA CYS A 709 3.39 -3.84 2.99
C CYS A 709 3.53 -2.36 2.56
N ALA A 710 4.62 -1.69 2.93
CA ALA A 710 4.86 -0.28 2.60
C ALA A 710 4.94 -0.05 1.09
N SER A 711 5.55 -0.99 0.35
CA SER A 711 5.65 -0.95 -1.12
C SER A 711 4.27 -0.98 -1.80
N GLN A 712 3.30 -1.63 -1.16
CA GLN A 712 1.93 -1.82 -1.64
C GLN A 712 0.98 -0.67 -1.25
N CYS A 713 1.45 0.31 -0.45
CA CYS A 713 0.67 1.49 -0.09
C CYS A 713 0.65 2.53 -1.23
N SER A 714 -0.55 2.89 -1.71
CA SER A 714 -0.74 3.87 -2.79
C SER A 714 -0.48 5.32 -2.40
N SER A 715 -0.39 5.63 -1.09
CA SER A 715 -0.23 7.00 -0.59
C SER A 715 -1.35 7.94 -1.06
N CYS A 716 -2.60 7.49 -0.95
CA CYS A 716 -3.79 8.24 -1.38
C CYS A 716 -3.75 9.70 -0.88
N GLY A 717 -3.85 10.68 -1.77
CA GLY A 717 -3.82 12.11 -1.43
C GLY A 717 -2.43 12.70 -1.19
N THR A 718 -1.36 11.90 -1.24
CA THR A 718 0.03 12.36 -1.00
C THR A 718 0.98 11.83 -2.06
N CYS A 719 1.76 12.71 -2.68
CA CYS A 719 2.70 12.37 -3.73
C CYS A 719 3.78 11.43 -3.18
N ARG A 720 3.99 10.31 -3.88
CA ARG A 720 5.00 9.31 -3.52
C ARG A 720 6.35 9.46 -4.26
N ASP A 721 6.54 10.58 -4.95
CA ASP A 721 7.75 10.89 -5.74
C ASP A 721 8.14 9.79 -6.76
N CYS A 722 7.13 9.17 -7.41
CA CYS A 722 7.36 8.05 -8.33
C CYS A 722 7.77 8.46 -9.76
N GLY A 723 7.74 9.75 -10.11
CA GLY A 723 8.08 10.23 -11.45
C GLY A 723 7.12 9.85 -12.59
N ILE A 724 6.07 9.05 -12.35
CA ILE A 724 5.13 8.58 -13.39
C ILE A 724 4.55 9.75 -14.20
N CYS A 725 4.11 10.82 -13.52
CA CYS A 725 3.55 12.01 -14.17
C CYS A 725 4.54 12.72 -15.11
N ALA A 726 5.82 12.79 -14.75
CA ALA A 726 6.87 13.33 -15.61
C ALA A 726 7.16 12.40 -16.79
N THR A 727 7.18 11.08 -16.53
CA THR A 727 7.47 10.04 -17.54
C THR A 727 6.41 10.00 -18.64
N ILE A 728 5.13 10.06 -18.25
CA ILE A 728 4.00 9.92 -19.17
C ILE A 728 3.68 11.22 -19.91
N CYS A 729 4.31 12.34 -19.52
CA CYS A 729 4.07 13.62 -20.14
C CYS A 729 4.69 13.65 -21.55
N PRO A 730 3.89 13.72 -22.63
CA PRO A 730 4.41 13.63 -24.00
C PRO A 730 5.35 14.79 -24.34
N GLU A 731 5.07 15.98 -23.77
CA GLU A 731 5.85 17.20 -24.00
C GLU A 731 6.91 17.44 -22.92
N SER A 732 7.12 16.51 -21.98
CA SER A 732 8.05 16.68 -20.86
C SER A 732 7.81 17.99 -20.07
N ALA A 733 6.55 18.38 -19.93
CA ALA A 733 6.13 19.63 -19.30
C ALA A 733 6.14 19.59 -17.77
N ILE A 734 6.28 18.42 -17.15
CA ILE A 734 6.24 18.27 -15.69
C ILE A 734 7.67 18.07 -15.17
N SER A 735 8.06 18.93 -14.23
CA SER A 735 9.37 18.88 -13.58
C SER A 735 9.23 18.82 -12.07
N ARG A 736 10.21 18.22 -11.41
CA ARG A 736 10.31 18.19 -9.95
C ARG A 736 11.17 19.37 -9.49
N GLN A 737 10.66 20.21 -8.61
CA GLN A 737 11.41 21.33 -8.03
C GLN A 737 11.57 21.11 -6.52
N VAL A 738 12.79 21.30 -6.01
CA VAL A 738 13.06 21.22 -4.56
C VAL A 738 12.69 22.56 -3.95
N LEU A 739 11.96 22.54 -2.84
CA LEU A 739 11.57 23.77 -2.15
C LEU A 739 12.80 24.46 -1.55
N LEU A 740 12.81 25.80 -1.56
CA LEU A 740 13.95 26.64 -1.12
C LEU A 740 14.40 26.38 0.33
N ASN A 741 13.53 25.82 1.17
CA ASN A 741 13.82 25.46 2.55
C ASN A 741 14.50 24.08 2.72
N GLY A 742 14.78 23.37 1.61
CA GLY A 742 15.38 22.03 1.61
C GLY A 742 14.46 20.90 2.08
N ASN A 743 13.26 21.21 2.56
CA ASN A 743 12.33 20.27 3.21
C ASN A 743 11.10 20.02 2.33
N GLY A 744 11.32 19.41 1.17
CA GLY A 744 10.25 18.92 0.30
C GLY A 744 10.50 19.20 -1.18
N PHE A 745 9.52 18.84 -1.99
CA PHE A 745 9.52 19.08 -3.41
C PHE A 745 8.11 19.41 -3.88
N GLU A 746 8.02 20.00 -5.07
CA GLU A 746 6.79 20.16 -5.81
C GLU A 746 6.92 19.67 -7.25
N MET A 747 5.80 19.26 -7.82
CA MET A 747 5.72 18.91 -9.23
C MET A 747 5.12 20.10 -9.99
N VAL A 748 5.95 20.76 -10.80
CA VAL A 748 5.60 21.98 -11.52
C VAL A 748 5.31 21.66 -12.98
N VAL A 749 4.24 22.25 -13.49
CA VAL A 749 3.82 22.16 -14.89
C VAL A 749 4.28 23.41 -15.64
N ASP A 750 5.11 23.23 -16.67
CA ASP A 750 5.51 24.28 -17.59
C ASP A 750 4.32 24.64 -18.51
N PRO A 751 3.77 25.87 -18.43
CA PRO A 751 2.61 26.25 -19.22
C PRO A 751 2.88 26.25 -20.72
N GLU A 752 4.09 26.59 -21.15
CA GLU A 752 4.47 26.72 -22.56
C GLU A 752 4.62 25.36 -23.24
N LYS A 753 4.87 24.30 -22.46
CA LYS A 753 4.97 22.92 -22.96
C LYS A 753 3.69 22.11 -22.76
N CYS A 754 2.93 22.37 -21.70
CA CYS A 754 1.82 21.50 -21.34
C CYS A 754 0.58 21.74 -22.20
N ILE A 755 0.13 20.66 -22.84
CA ILE A 755 -0.99 20.62 -23.79
C ILE A 755 -2.35 20.28 -23.13
N GLY A 756 -2.40 20.16 -21.80
CA GLY A 756 -3.65 19.88 -21.08
C GLY A 756 -4.27 18.51 -21.32
N CYS A 757 -3.50 17.50 -21.76
CA CYS A 757 -4.01 16.16 -22.12
C CYS A 757 -4.49 15.32 -20.93
N GLY A 758 -4.06 15.62 -19.70
CA GLY A 758 -4.53 14.93 -18.51
C GLY A 758 -3.89 13.57 -18.19
N PHE A 759 -2.89 13.11 -18.95
CA PHE A 759 -2.22 11.83 -18.66
C PHE A 759 -1.59 11.77 -17.25
N CYS A 760 -1.09 12.88 -16.72
CA CYS A 760 -0.59 12.95 -15.34
C CYS A 760 -1.68 12.66 -14.30
N ALA A 761 -2.91 13.15 -14.51
CA ALA A 761 -4.06 12.87 -13.66
C ALA A 761 -4.54 11.42 -13.85
N GLY A 762 -4.65 10.98 -15.10
CA GLY A 762 -5.11 9.63 -15.43
C GLY A 762 -4.18 8.51 -14.93
N ALA A 763 -2.88 8.78 -14.83
CA ALA A 763 -1.88 7.77 -14.44
C ALA A 763 -1.44 7.86 -12.97
N CYS A 764 -1.85 8.87 -12.21
CA CYS A 764 -1.31 9.08 -10.87
C CYS A 764 -1.79 8.02 -9.86
N PRO A 765 -0.90 7.18 -9.28
CA PRO A 765 -1.31 6.17 -8.30
C PRO A 765 -1.88 6.79 -7.01
N CYS A 766 -1.48 8.03 -6.68
CA CYS A 766 -1.85 8.70 -5.44
C CYS A 766 -3.10 9.59 -5.56
N GLY A 767 -3.59 9.84 -6.79
CA GLY A 767 -4.67 10.80 -7.05
C GLY A 767 -4.37 12.27 -6.78
N VAL A 768 -3.09 12.67 -6.68
CA VAL A 768 -2.69 14.07 -6.35
C VAL A 768 -2.72 15.04 -7.53
N TRP A 769 -2.97 14.56 -8.75
CA TRP A 769 -3.16 15.42 -9.92
C TRP A 769 -4.65 15.60 -10.16
N ASP A 770 -5.05 16.84 -10.44
CA ASP A 770 -6.39 17.19 -10.91
C ASP A 770 -6.29 17.96 -12.24
N LEU A 771 -7.41 18.07 -12.96
CA LEU A 771 -7.54 18.86 -14.18
C LEU A 771 -8.60 19.94 -13.98
N VAL A 772 -8.16 21.18 -13.95
CA VAL A 772 -9.06 22.34 -13.90
C VAL A 772 -9.19 22.95 -15.29
N ALA A 773 -10.33 23.59 -15.57
CA ALA A 773 -10.49 24.37 -16.78
C ALA A 773 -9.42 25.48 -16.82
N ASN A 774 -8.87 25.75 -17.99
CA ASN A 774 -8.00 26.90 -18.18
C ASN A 774 -8.91 28.13 -18.31
N GLU A 775 -9.16 28.82 -17.20
CA GLU A 775 -9.98 30.03 -17.19
C GLU A 775 -9.27 31.10 -18.03
N SER A 776 -9.86 31.43 -19.18
CA SER A 776 -9.47 32.59 -19.97
C SER A 776 -9.77 33.85 -19.17
N PHE A 777 -8.89 34.84 -19.23
CA PHE A 777 -9.28 36.22 -18.90
C PHE A 777 -10.46 36.59 -19.82
N ASP A 778 -11.62 36.85 -19.23
CA ASP A 778 -12.62 37.76 -19.81
C ASP A 778 -12.07 39.20 -19.77
#